data_AF-A0A132TGB1-F1
#
_entry.id   AF-A0A132TGB1-F1
#
_cell.length_a   1.000
_cell.length_b   1.000
_cell.length_c   1.000
_cell.angle_alpha   90.00
_cell.angle_beta   90.00
_cell.angle_gamma   90.00
#
_symmetry.space_group_name_H-M   'P 1'
#
loop_
_entity.id
_entity.type
_entity.pdbx_description
1 polymer ?
#
loop_
_entity_poly.entity_id
_entity_poly.type
_entity_poly.pdbx_seq_one_letter_code
_entity_poly.pdbx_strand_id
1 'polypeptide(L)'
;MSGIIDNNGLIMYWAFDEGSGANAMESISQVKDDIQYVFNQAEFTEPCSPQWRRGVTGSGLLFDGYSTYIAHPATQEDPNAEPESLSALSIGVWVAPRTYEWGHEGKLAAIVNRHNKDAKQGYLLGMFRHGSWSFQVGLEGGEWKELWSPEGYELPKNEWSYVNAVFDGNQGEIKLFLNGSVIASAAVPRGSRLAEAVDTELLIGRNNHSTLLAKVFSLHMFSGIMDELKIYNRALSNEEVAASYQEVLDSTHEGARPQVSYDEIKLDRTPLLADRHRPQYHVSPPAHWMNEPHAPIYFDGQYHLFYQHNPQGPYFHHIHWGHWVSEDLVHWRDLPIALAPEKDQLAPDGIWSGSASYDADGLPVLFFTAGNDSASPNQSVALARSTYSEDGDPDLVRWTKHPEPLIVQQKGIGAFGDFRDPFVWKDEDGWYALVGSGIEGGGGAALAFASEDMLNWTYKGPFFEADIQKFPYLGPIWELPVFLPLGSDKQGVSKHVLLVSPVGAGADVEVFYWIGQFDKHGLSFIPDQEEPQLIDVGDFHFTGPSGMVDPKTGRNIIFTIAQGDRTSELEYQSGWAHNGGLPLSVYLREDGRLGIEPIQELQSLRGAKRLSLRGKSLAEANVLLKDVQGDMLEIQLEIEPGSAAQCGIKIRRSPDGEEETLLYYDVNEAMLLVDRTKTTTHPGEKCSGVQGGKLELPGENLKLHIYLDRSMVEAYANGLKSLTTRVYPGRQDALGLEIWGTGELLVKSMEIWEMQSIW
;
A
#
# COMPACT_ATOMS: atom_id res chain seq x y z
N MET A 1 -15.85 26.50 39.06
CA MET A 1 -17.13 27.12 38.63
C MET A 1 -17.55 26.33 37.41
N SER A 2 -18.64 25.57 37.50
CA SER A 2 -19.18 24.77 36.40
C SER A 2 -19.50 25.70 35.22
N GLY A 3 -18.64 25.69 34.19
CA GLY A 3 -18.88 26.41 32.95
C GLY A 3 -20.10 25.79 32.29
N ILE A 4 -21.21 26.53 32.27
CA ILE A 4 -22.37 26.15 31.47
C ILE A 4 -21.89 26.24 30.02
N ILE A 5 -21.83 25.10 29.32
CA ILE A 5 -21.69 25.08 27.87
C ILE A 5 -22.84 25.95 27.34
N ASP A 6 -22.51 27.10 26.75
CA ASP A 6 -23.52 28.00 26.21
C ASP A 6 -24.04 27.42 24.89
N ASN A 7 -25.05 26.56 25.00
CA ASN A 7 -25.79 25.99 23.87
C ASN A 7 -26.58 27.05 23.09
N ASN A 8 -26.57 28.32 23.50
CA ASN A 8 -27.16 29.40 22.73
C ASN A 8 -26.54 29.44 21.32
N GLY A 9 -27.38 29.41 20.29
CA GLY A 9 -26.95 29.42 18.89
C GLY A 9 -26.28 28.14 18.38
N LEU A 10 -26.20 27.06 19.16
CA LEU A 10 -25.80 25.74 18.64
C LEU A 10 -26.90 25.20 17.73
N ILE A 11 -26.58 24.92 16.47
CA ILE A 11 -27.55 24.49 15.46
C ILE A 11 -27.37 23.05 15.00
N MET A 12 -26.15 22.50 15.09
CA MET A 12 -25.86 21.09 14.80
C MET A 12 -24.77 20.56 15.73
N TYR A 13 -24.90 19.29 16.14
CA TYR A 13 -23.92 18.62 17.00
C TYR A 13 -23.87 17.10 16.76
N TRP A 14 -22.73 16.61 16.30
CA TRP A 14 -22.41 15.18 16.29
C TRP A 14 -21.40 14.87 17.39
N ALA A 15 -21.85 14.12 18.39
CA ALA A 15 -21.02 13.68 19.52
C ALA A 15 -20.16 12.47 19.18
N PHE A 16 -20.54 11.66 18.20
CA PHE A 16 -19.87 10.39 17.84
C PHE A 16 -19.78 9.35 18.99
N ASP A 17 -20.68 9.46 19.97
CA ASP A 17 -20.73 8.62 21.17
C ASP A 17 -21.49 7.30 20.99
N GLU A 18 -21.95 6.97 19.78
CA GLU A 18 -22.68 5.72 19.51
C GLU A 18 -21.84 4.47 19.77
N GLY A 19 -20.53 4.55 19.50
CA GLY A 19 -19.55 3.49 19.72
C GLY A 19 -19.74 2.21 18.87
N SER A 20 -20.81 2.13 18.08
CA SER A 20 -21.12 1.00 17.18
C SER A 20 -22.24 1.37 16.20
N GLY A 21 -22.40 0.57 15.14
CA GLY A 21 -23.46 0.75 14.14
C GLY A 21 -23.06 1.67 12.99
N ALA A 22 -23.99 1.83 12.04
CA ALA A 22 -23.75 2.54 10.77
C ALA A 22 -24.47 3.90 10.69
N ASN A 23 -24.75 4.53 11.84
CA ASN A 23 -25.48 5.79 11.92
C ASN A 23 -24.77 6.72 12.92
N ALA A 24 -24.79 8.02 12.67
CA ALA A 24 -24.40 9.05 13.62
C ALA A 24 -25.59 9.98 13.89
N MET A 25 -25.79 10.35 15.16
CA MET A 25 -26.88 11.22 15.59
C MET A 25 -26.48 12.69 15.47
N GLU A 26 -27.26 13.46 14.71
CA GLU A 26 -27.27 14.92 14.83
C GLU A 26 -28.16 15.30 16.03
N SER A 27 -27.53 15.72 17.12
CA SER A 27 -28.13 15.83 18.44
C SER A 27 -29.15 16.97 18.59
N ILE A 28 -29.16 17.96 17.70
CA ILE A 28 -30.08 19.10 17.79
C ILE A 28 -31.43 18.79 17.14
N SER A 29 -31.42 18.32 15.89
CA SER A 29 -32.60 17.92 15.12
C SER A 29 -33.04 16.48 15.38
N GLN A 30 -32.21 15.68 16.05
CA GLN A 30 -32.42 14.24 16.32
C GLN A 30 -32.52 13.40 15.04
N VAL A 31 -31.97 13.89 13.93
CA VAL A 31 -31.82 13.14 12.70
C VAL A 31 -30.68 12.13 12.88
N LYS A 32 -30.94 10.89 12.46
CA LYS A 32 -29.92 9.85 12.36
C LYS A 32 -29.40 9.86 10.94
N ASP A 33 -28.16 10.30 10.77
CA ASP A 33 -27.51 10.31 9.47
C ASP A 33 -26.82 8.96 9.23
N ASP A 34 -27.01 8.39 8.04
CA ASP A 34 -26.32 7.17 7.64
C ASP A 34 -24.83 7.46 7.44
N ILE A 35 -23.98 6.65 8.07
CA ILE A 35 -22.54 6.68 7.83
C ILE A 35 -22.30 5.84 6.58
N GLN A 36 -21.86 6.50 5.51
CA GLN A 36 -21.40 5.82 4.31
C GLN A 36 -20.09 5.12 4.63
N TYR A 37 -19.98 3.84 4.29
CA TYR A 37 -18.79 3.01 4.50
C TYR A 37 -18.91 1.80 3.59
N VAL A 38 -17.83 1.43 2.91
CA VAL A 38 -17.90 0.40 1.87
C VAL A 38 -18.37 -0.97 2.40
N PHE A 39 -18.04 -1.33 3.65
CA PHE A 39 -18.39 -2.63 4.21
C PHE A 39 -19.73 -2.69 4.92
N ASN A 40 -20.51 -1.60 4.94
CA ASN A 40 -21.92 -1.68 5.34
C ASN A 40 -22.70 -2.64 4.42
N GLN A 41 -22.30 -2.72 3.15
CA GLN A 41 -22.82 -3.64 2.13
C GLN A 41 -21.65 -4.32 1.43
N ALA A 42 -20.84 -5.06 2.21
CA ALA A 42 -19.63 -5.71 1.71
C ALA A 42 -19.92 -6.77 0.62
N GLU A 43 -19.12 -6.76 -0.46
CA GLU A 43 -19.23 -7.72 -1.58
C GLU A 43 -18.37 -8.98 -1.39
N PHE A 44 -17.21 -8.86 -0.73
CA PHE A 44 -16.21 -9.94 -0.62
C PHE A 44 -15.95 -10.43 0.81
N THR A 45 -16.38 -9.68 1.80
CA THR A 45 -16.26 -10.00 3.24
C THR A 45 -17.63 -9.95 3.91
N GLU A 46 -17.69 -10.29 5.19
CA GLU A 46 -18.90 -10.13 6.00
C GLU A 46 -19.21 -8.64 6.21
N PRO A 47 -20.47 -8.21 6.05
CA PRO A 47 -20.86 -6.83 6.33
C PRO A 47 -20.51 -6.43 7.77
N CYS A 48 -19.91 -5.25 7.93
CA CYS A 48 -19.52 -4.73 9.23
C CYS A 48 -19.78 -3.22 9.34
N SER A 49 -19.95 -2.75 10.58
CA SER A 49 -20.12 -1.33 10.84
C SER A 49 -18.81 -0.56 10.59
N PRO A 50 -18.90 0.76 10.33
CA PRO A 50 -17.75 1.65 10.35
C PRO A 50 -16.99 1.53 11.67
N GLN A 51 -15.72 1.91 11.63
CA GLN A 51 -14.82 1.71 12.75
C GLN A 51 -14.99 2.83 13.78
N TRP A 52 -15.55 2.47 14.93
CA TRP A 52 -15.62 3.35 16.10
C TRP A 52 -14.36 3.17 16.95
N ARG A 53 -13.87 4.28 17.51
CA ARG A 53 -12.64 4.37 18.30
C ARG A 53 -12.89 5.13 19.58
N ARG A 54 -11.90 5.13 20.47
CA ARG A 54 -11.92 6.00 21.63
C ARG A 54 -11.87 7.46 21.16
N GLY A 55 -12.87 8.24 21.56
CA GLY A 55 -12.95 9.67 21.31
C GLY A 55 -12.07 10.47 22.27
N VAL A 56 -12.00 11.78 22.06
CA VAL A 56 -11.53 12.71 23.10
C VAL A 56 -12.48 12.70 24.29
N THR A 57 -13.76 12.45 24.03
CA THR A 57 -14.83 12.18 25.00
C THR A 57 -15.57 10.94 24.52
N GLY A 58 -15.78 9.94 25.40
CA GLY A 58 -16.51 8.73 25.02
C GLY A 58 -15.96 8.02 23.78
N SER A 59 -16.71 8.02 22.68
CA SER A 59 -16.35 7.39 21.40
C SER A 59 -16.12 8.41 20.29
N GLY A 60 -15.38 8.02 19.26
CA GLY A 60 -15.15 8.81 18.05
C GLY A 60 -15.28 7.94 16.80
N LEU A 61 -15.47 8.57 15.64
CA LEU A 61 -15.60 7.87 14.36
C LEU A 61 -14.29 7.93 13.59
N LEU A 62 -13.77 6.77 13.17
CA LEU A 62 -12.62 6.67 12.28
C LEU A 62 -13.06 6.80 10.82
N PHE A 63 -12.51 7.79 10.14
CA PHE A 63 -12.63 7.98 8.70
C PHE A 63 -11.44 7.31 8.00
N ASP A 64 -11.70 6.35 7.13
CA ASP A 64 -10.66 5.54 6.47
C ASP A 64 -9.80 6.34 5.48
N GLY A 65 -10.35 7.37 4.85
CA GLY A 65 -9.71 8.20 3.84
C GLY A 65 -10.25 8.00 2.42
N TYR A 66 -11.21 7.10 2.19
CA TYR A 66 -11.78 6.90 0.84
C TYR A 66 -13.27 6.49 0.78
N SER A 67 -13.84 5.94 1.85
CA SER A 67 -15.21 5.41 1.84
C SER A 67 -16.06 5.86 3.01
N THR A 68 -15.43 6.25 4.14
CA THR A 68 -16.16 6.67 5.33
C THR A 68 -16.53 8.15 5.26
N TYR A 69 -17.82 8.49 5.24
CA TYR A 69 -18.30 9.87 5.35
C TYR A 69 -19.76 9.93 5.80
N ILE A 70 -20.23 11.10 6.23
CA ILE A 70 -21.64 11.34 6.59
C ILE A 70 -22.19 12.42 5.67
N ALA A 71 -23.42 12.22 5.20
CA ALA A 71 -24.21 13.22 4.48
C ALA A 71 -25.42 13.58 5.32
N HIS A 72 -25.48 14.83 5.78
CA HIS A 72 -26.64 15.38 6.45
C HIS A 72 -27.49 16.13 5.41
N PRO A 73 -28.77 15.75 5.24
CA PRO A 73 -29.60 16.26 4.16
C PRO A 73 -29.80 17.77 4.29
N ALA A 74 -29.94 18.47 3.16
CA ALA A 74 -30.41 19.84 3.18
C ALA A 74 -31.81 19.88 3.81
N THR A 75 -32.02 20.74 4.82
CA THR A 75 -33.35 20.99 5.37
C THR A 75 -34.27 21.45 4.24
N GLN A 76 -35.43 20.78 4.07
CA GLN A 76 -36.48 21.28 3.18
C GLN A 76 -37.00 22.60 3.76
N GLU A 77 -36.47 23.72 3.28
CA GLU A 77 -37.01 25.02 3.63
C GLU A 77 -38.43 25.17 3.09
N ASP A 78 -39.29 25.88 3.82
CA ASP A 78 -40.57 26.33 3.28
C ASP A 78 -40.27 27.15 2.01
N PRO A 79 -40.78 26.77 0.82
CA PRO A 79 -40.53 27.49 -0.42
C PRO A 79 -41.01 28.96 -0.40
N ASN A 80 -41.69 29.40 0.68
CA ASN A 80 -42.10 30.77 0.93
C ASN A 80 -41.26 31.51 1.99
N ALA A 81 -40.28 30.88 2.63
CA ALA A 81 -39.35 31.54 3.54
C ALA A 81 -38.20 32.18 2.74
N GLU A 82 -37.80 33.41 3.09
CA GLU A 82 -36.57 33.98 2.53
C GLU A 82 -35.36 33.25 3.15
N PRO A 83 -34.30 32.92 2.37
CA PRO A 83 -33.10 32.30 2.90
C PRO A 83 -32.51 33.17 4.02
N GLU A 84 -32.47 32.66 5.25
CA GLU A 84 -31.88 33.42 6.37
C GLU A 84 -30.36 33.37 6.28
N SER A 85 -29.77 34.33 5.57
CA SER A 85 -28.32 34.41 5.46
C SER A 85 -27.65 34.73 6.81
N LEU A 86 -26.75 33.84 7.21
CA LEU A 86 -26.07 33.91 8.48
C LEU A 86 -25.07 35.09 8.52
N SER A 87 -25.26 35.98 9.50
CA SER A 87 -24.30 37.06 9.78
C SER A 87 -23.08 36.60 10.58
N ALA A 88 -23.12 35.38 11.13
CA ALA A 88 -22.02 34.76 11.84
C ALA A 88 -22.15 33.23 11.84
N LEU A 89 -21.01 32.53 11.94
CA LEU A 89 -20.92 31.06 11.98
C LEU A 89 -19.70 30.66 12.79
N SER A 90 -19.82 29.65 13.64
CA SER A 90 -18.67 29.00 14.28
C SER A 90 -18.73 27.50 14.11
N ILE A 91 -17.58 26.87 13.83
CA ILE A 91 -17.44 25.42 13.72
C ILE A 91 -16.33 25.01 14.68
N GLY A 92 -16.57 24.01 15.51
CA GLY A 92 -15.59 23.44 16.43
C GLY A 92 -15.62 21.92 16.36
N VAL A 93 -14.45 21.28 16.33
CA VAL A 93 -14.33 19.82 16.19
C VAL A 93 -12.97 19.34 16.70
N TRP A 94 -12.95 18.16 17.31
CA TRP A 94 -11.71 17.47 17.62
C TRP A 94 -11.34 16.53 16.48
N VAL A 95 -10.09 16.61 16.03
CA VAL A 95 -9.58 15.76 14.96
C VAL A 95 -8.24 15.16 15.36
N ALA A 96 -8.02 13.91 15.01
CA ALA A 96 -6.73 13.24 15.04
C ALA A 96 -6.44 12.68 13.64
N PRO A 97 -5.71 13.42 12.77
CA PRO A 97 -5.37 12.97 11.43
C PRO A 97 -4.43 11.76 11.47
N ARG A 98 -4.64 10.75 10.62
CA ARG A 98 -3.71 9.63 10.44
C ARG A 98 -2.72 9.89 9.31
N THR A 99 -3.18 10.54 8.26
CA THR A 99 -2.39 10.86 7.07
C THR A 99 -2.94 12.14 6.41
N TYR A 100 -2.11 12.75 5.56
CA TYR A 100 -2.50 13.90 4.76
C TYR A 100 -2.73 13.49 3.31
N GLU A 101 -3.75 14.07 2.69
CA GLU A 101 -3.98 13.94 1.26
C GLU A 101 -2.94 14.74 0.46
N TRP A 102 -2.81 14.43 -0.83
CA TRP A 102 -1.92 15.14 -1.74
C TRP A 102 -2.29 16.62 -1.94
N GLY A 103 -3.58 16.94 -1.84
CA GLY A 103 -4.11 18.25 -2.19
C GLY A 103 -4.30 18.42 -3.70
N HIS A 104 -4.72 17.36 -4.39
CA HIS A 104 -4.96 17.36 -5.84
C HIS A 104 -5.88 18.54 -6.26
N GLU A 105 -5.56 19.24 -7.35
CA GLU A 105 -6.26 20.45 -7.79
C GLU A 105 -6.35 21.59 -6.73
N GLY A 106 -5.54 21.55 -5.67
CA GLY A 106 -5.57 22.55 -4.60
C GLY A 106 -6.82 22.49 -3.71
N LYS A 107 -7.52 21.35 -3.67
CA LYS A 107 -8.72 21.14 -2.85
C LYS A 107 -8.38 20.59 -1.46
N LEU A 108 -9.21 20.92 -0.47
CA LEU A 108 -9.06 20.45 0.90
C LEU A 108 -9.72 19.08 1.08
N ALA A 109 -9.04 18.19 1.80
CA ALA A 109 -9.68 17.06 2.47
C ALA A 109 -10.64 17.60 3.54
N ALA A 110 -11.94 17.49 3.28
CA ALA A 110 -12.92 18.19 4.10
C ALA A 110 -13.12 17.51 5.46
N ILE A 111 -13.04 18.31 6.53
CA ILE A 111 -13.51 17.90 7.85
C ILE A 111 -15.03 18.03 7.86
N VAL A 112 -15.54 19.21 7.48
CA VAL A 112 -16.96 19.47 7.27
C VAL A 112 -17.16 20.54 6.21
N ASN A 113 -18.15 20.38 5.34
CA ASN A 113 -18.50 21.39 4.34
C ASN A 113 -19.96 21.38 3.93
N ARG A 114 -20.43 22.56 3.55
CA ARG A 114 -21.66 22.77 2.78
C ARG A 114 -21.37 23.96 1.86
N HIS A 115 -20.84 23.70 0.66
CA HIS A 115 -20.36 24.78 -0.21
C HIS A 115 -20.54 24.55 -1.70
N ASN A 116 -20.56 25.66 -2.44
CA ASN A 116 -20.39 25.70 -3.89
C ASN A 116 -19.36 26.80 -4.19
N LYS A 117 -18.11 26.40 -4.45
CA LYS A 117 -17.01 27.34 -4.64
C LYS A 117 -17.19 28.19 -5.90
N ASP A 118 -17.74 27.62 -6.97
CA ASP A 118 -17.99 28.33 -8.24
C ASP A 118 -19.06 29.42 -8.08
N ALA A 119 -20.13 29.11 -7.34
CA ALA A 119 -21.16 30.07 -6.96
C ALA A 119 -20.73 31.00 -5.80
N LYS A 120 -19.57 30.72 -5.19
CA LYS A 120 -19.03 31.41 -4.01
C LYS A 120 -20.01 31.43 -2.84
N GLN A 121 -20.56 30.24 -2.55
CA GLN A 121 -21.59 30.01 -1.54
C GLN A 121 -21.11 28.98 -0.50
N GLY A 122 -21.56 29.15 0.73
CA GLY A 122 -21.41 28.20 1.81
C GLY A 122 -20.07 28.30 2.53
N TYR A 123 -19.66 27.19 3.16
CA TYR A 123 -18.45 27.13 3.97
C TYR A 123 -17.78 25.76 3.89
N LEU A 124 -16.48 25.74 4.13
CA LEU A 124 -15.62 24.55 4.12
C LEU A 124 -14.55 24.70 5.21
N LEU A 125 -14.48 23.75 6.13
CA LEU A 125 -13.36 23.55 7.03
C LEU A 125 -12.67 22.25 6.62
N GLY A 126 -11.38 22.32 6.29
CA GLY A 126 -10.67 21.15 5.81
C GLY A 126 -9.16 21.23 5.94
N MET A 127 -8.54 20.08 5.79
CA MET A 127 -7.09 19.89 5.80
C MET A 127 -6.54 19.87 4.38
N PHE A 128 -5.27 20.20 4.28
CA PHE A 128 -4.50 20.13 3.06
C PHE A 128 -3.21 19.33 3.30
N ARG A 129 -2.36 19.24 2.28
CA ARG A 129 -1.10 18.50 2.39
C ARG A 129 -0.26 19.01 3.57
N HIS A 130 0.47 18.08 4.16
CA HIS A 130 1.44 18.35 5.24
C HIS A 130 0.83 18.96 6.52
N GLY A 131 -0.46 18.73 6.77
CA GLY A 131 -1.13 19.18 8.00
C GLY A 131 -1.55 20.64 7.99
N SER A 132 -1.24 21.42 6.96
CA SER A 132 -1.85 22.74 6.76
C SER A 132 -3.36 22.63 6.62
N TRP A 133 -4.12 23.64 7.03
CA TRP A 133 -5.57 23.57 7.01
C TRP A 133 -6.19 24.96 6.82
N SER A 134 -7.45 24.99 6.40
CA SER A 134 -8.13 26.24 6.07
C SER A 134 -9.61 26.21 6.39
N PHE A 135 -10.11 27.39 6.76
CA PHE A 135 -11.53 27.71 6.74
C PHE A 135 -11.83 28.65 5.57
N GLN A 136 -12.82 28.29 4.77
CA GLN A 136 -13.22 29.02 3.59
C GLN A 136 -14.71 29.32 3.63
N VAL A 137 -15.11 30.51 3.20
CA VAL A 137 -16.51 30.98 3.20
C VAL A 137 -16.85 31.78 1.95
N GLY A 138 -18.07 31.59 1.47
CA GLY A 138 -18.71 32.39 0.43
C GLY A 138 -19.53 33.54 1.02
N LEU A 139 -19.37 34.76 0.49
CA LEU A 139 -20.08 35.96 0.96
C LEU A 139 -21.12 36.42 -0.07
N GLU A 140 -22.23 36.99 0.38
CA GLU A 140 -23.31 37.53 -0.50
C GLU A 140 -22.82 38.57 -1.52
N GLY A 141 -21.67 39.21 -1.25
CA GLY A 141 -20.99 40.10 -2.19
C GLY A 141 -20.35 39.40 -3.40
N GLY A 142 -20.48 38.07 -3.52
CA GLY A 142 -19.85 37.28 -4.58
C GLY A 142 -18.33 37.14 -4.38
N GLU A 143 -17.88 37.05 -3.14
CA GLU A 143 -16.48 36.82 -2.77
C GLU A 143 -16.31 35.46 -2.09
N TRP A 144 -15.25 34.73 -2.45
CA TRP A 144 -14.80 33.54 -1.72
C TRP A 144 -13.60 33.94 -0.87
N LYS A 145 -13.70 33.79 0.45
CA LYS A 145 -12.64 34.10 1.40
C LYS A 145 -12.04 32.82 1.93
N GLU A 146 -10.72 32.79 1.99
CA GLU A 146 -9.95 31.68 2.55
C GLU A 146 -9.06 32.22 3.67
N LEU A 147 -9.10 31.58 4.83
CA LEU A 147 -8.16 31.80 5.92
C LEU A 147 -7.40 30.50 6.14
N TRP A 148 -6.08 30.55 5.98
CA TRP A 148 -5.18 29.41 6.13
C TRP A 148 -4.48 29.46 7.49
N SER A 149 -4.21 28.28 8.06
CA SER A 149 -3.35 28.16 9.23
C SER A 149 -1.95 28.72 8.92
N PRO A 150 -1.34 29.52 9.81
CA PRO A 150 0.03 29.96 9.61
C PRO A 150 1.02 28.79 9.74
N GLU A 151 2.23 28.97 9.24
CA GLU A 151 3.32 28.03 9.47
C GLU A 151 3.59 27.84 10.98
N GLY A 152 3.82 26.59 11.39
CA GLY A 152 4.00 26.19 12.78
C GLY A 152 2.68 25.82 13.50
N TYR A 153 1.55 25.86 12.80
CA TYR A 153 0.22 25.48 13.31
C TYR A 153 -0.43 24.39 12.46
N GLU A 154 0.39 23.58 11.79
CA GLU A 154 -0.03 22.36 11.10
C GLU A 154 -0.65 21.36 12.11
N LEU A 155 -1.66 20.60 11.67
CA LEU A 155 -2.27 19.55 12.48
C LEU A 155 -1.38 18.31 12.50
N PRO A 156 -0.83 17.89 13.66
CA PRO A 156 0.02 16.71 13.75
C PRO A 156 -0.72 15.41 13.39
N LYS A 157 0.00 14.43 12.83
CA LYS A 157 -0.53 13.07 12.66
C LYS A 157 -0.57 12.35 14.01
N ASN A 158 -1.57 11.49 14.21
CA ASN A 158 -1.72 10.65 15.39
C ASN A 158 -1.75 11.44 16.71
N GLU A 159 -2.31 12.64 16.68
CA GLU A 159 -2.44 13.52 17.84
C GLU A 159 -3.76 14.28 17.76
N TRP A 160 -4.44 14.41 18.90
CA TRP A 160 -5.68 15.17 18.99
C TRP A 160 -5.42 16.68 18.88
N SER A 161 -6.19 17.34 18.03
CA SER A 161 -6.24 18.79 17.88
C SER A 161 -7.67 19.29 17.95
N TYR A 162 -7.92 20.31 18.76
CA TYR A 162 -9.21 21.00 18.77
C TYR A 162 -9.18 22.17 17.79
N VAL A 163 -9.87 22.00 16.67
CA VAL A 163 -9.90 22.95 15.55
C VAL A 163 -11.19 23.75 15.63
N ASN A 164 -11.08 25.09 15.66
CA ASN A 164 -12.25 25.95 15.52
C ASN A 164 -12.05 27.02 14.45
N ALA A 165 -13.13 27.35 13.77
CA ALA A 165 -13.21 28.42 12.81
C ALA A 165 -14.42 29.30 13.09
N VAL A 166 -14.23 30.61 13.03
CA VAL A 166 -15.27 31.61 13.32
C VAL A 166 -15.35 32.62 12.19
N PHE A 167 -16.54 32.83 11.65
CA PHE A 167 -16.90 33.97 10.80
C PHE A 167 -17.80 34.91 11.61
N ASP A 168 -17.39 36.17 11.77
CA ASP A 168 -18.19 37.24 12.34
C ASP A 168 -18.32 38.38 11.31
N GLY A 169 -19.38 38.30 10.50
CA GLY A 169 -19.69 39.33 9.53
C GLY A 169 -20.09 40.66 10.17
N ASN A 170 -20.64 40.66 11.39
CA ASN A 170 -21.06 41.88 12.09
C ASN A 170 -19.85 42.72 12.55
N GLN A 171 -18.78 42.06 12.98
CA GLN A 171 -17.50 42.70 13.32
C GLN A 171 -16.56 42.82 12.13
N GLY A 172 -16.78 42.04 11.06
CA GLY A 172 -15.97 42.08 9.85
C GLY A 172 -14.69 41.26 9.97
N GLU A 173 -14.75 40.08 10.60
CA GLU A 173 -13.58 39.23 10.82
C GLU A 173 -13.85 37.73 10.60
N ILE A 174 -12.81 37.01 10.24
CA ILE A 174 -12.71 35.55 10.28
C ILE A 174 -11.53 35.19 11.17
N LYS A 175 -11.66 34.12 11.97
CA LYS A 175 -10.63 33.62 12.87
C LYS A 175 -10.47 32.10 12.78
N LEU A 176 -9.24 31.65 12.98
CA LEU A 176 -8.90 30.26 13.25
C LEU A 176 -8.37 30.12 14.67
N PHE A 177 -8.77 29.03 15.31
CA PHE A 177 -8.27 28.64 16.62
C PHE A 177 -7.74 27.21 16.58
N LEU A 178 -6.65 26.99 17.30
CA LEU A 178 -6.10 25.67 17.56
C LEU A 178 -5.92 25.52 19.07
N ASN A 179 -6.50 24.46 19.63
CA ASN A 179 -6.38 24.13 21.05
C ASN A 179 -6.74 25.31 21.96
N GLY A 180 -7.87 25.95 21.66
CA GLY A 180 -8.42 27.07 22.44
C GLY A 180 -7.79 28.44 22.17
N SER A 181 -6.72 28.53 21.37
CA SER A 181 -5.98 29.77 21.11
C SER A 181 -6.21 30.29 19.70
N VAL A 182 -6.35 31.61 19.52
CA VAL A 182 -6.40 32.23 18.18
C VAL A 182 -5.03 32.07 17.52
N ILE A 183 -5.01 31.51 16.31
CA ILE A 183 -3.77 31.35 15.52
C ILE A 183 -3.74 32.26 14.29
N ALA A 184 -4.90 32.60 13.74
CA ALA A 184 -5.00 33.47 12.57
C ALA A 184 -6.29 34.29 12.59
N SER A 185 -6.24 35.46 11.96
CA SER A 185 -7.42 36.27 11.70
C SER A 185 -7.27 37.04 10.39
N ALA A 186 -8.37 37.26 9.70
CA ALA A 186 -8.44 38.10 8.51
C ALA A 186 -9.70 38.97 8.53
N ALA A 187 -9.62 40.17 7.95
CA ALA A 187 -10.75 41.06 7.83
C ALA A 187 -11.67 40.65 6.67
N VAL A 188 -12.98 40.80 6.89
CA VAL A 188 -14.03 40.80 5.85
C VAL A 188 -14.81 42.10 5.94
N PRO A 189 -15.53 42.53 4.89
CA PRO A 189 -16.34 43.75 4.96
C PRO A 189 -17.32 43.70 6.14
N ARG A 190 -17.35 44.74 6.96
CA ARG A 190 -18.26 44.80 8.10
C ARG A 190 -19.71 44.79 7.63
N GLY A 191 -20.54 43.97 8.26
CA GLY A 191 -21.91 43.67 7.83
C GLY A 191 -22.00 42.58 6.76
N SER A 192 -20.92 41.85 6.48
CA SER A 192 -20.95 40.70 5.56
C SER A 192 -21.91 39.63 6.06
N ARG A 193 -22.47 38.87 5.13
CA ARG A 193 -23.29 37.68 5.39
C ARG A 193 -22.79 36.52 4.55
N LEU A 194 -22.93 35.31 5.08
CA LEU A 194 -22.64 34.11 4.33
C LEU A 194 -23.66 33.97 3.20
N ALA A 195 -23.18 33.77 1.97
CA ALA A 195 -24.03 33.35 0.88
C ALA A 195 -24.38 31.87 1.09
N GLU A 196 -25.66 31.54 1.19
CA GLU A 196 -26.06 30.15 1.44
C GLU A 196 -25.86 29.27 0.20
N ALA A 197 -25.39 28.04 0.43
CA ALA A 197 -25.40 26.97 -0.58
C ALA A 197 -26.72 26.19 -0.47
N VAL A 198 -27.77 26.73 -1.10
CA VAL A 198 -29.12 26.12 -1.16
C VAL A 198 -29.04 24.77 -1.88
N ASP A 199 -29.89 23.82 -1.48
CA ASP A 199 -29.96 22.45 -2.04
C ASP A 199 -28.63 21.66 -1.98
N THR A 200 -27.69 22.11 -1.14
CA THR A 200 -26.40 21.45 -0.94
C THR A 200 -26.40 20.76 0.43
N GLU A 201 -26.18 19.46 0.44
CA GLU A 201 -26.02 18.68 1.67
C GLU A 201 -24.78 19.11 2.45
N LEU A 202 -24.84 18.94 3.77
CA LEU A 202 -23.65 19.06 4.62
C LEU A 202 -22.93 17.71 4.62
N LEU A 203 -21.66 17.71 4.24
CA LEU A 203 -20.82 16.52 4.29
C LEU A 203 -19.80 16.63 5.41
N ILE A 204 -19.60 15.52 6.13
CA ILE A 204 -18.54 15.35 7.13
C ILE A 204 -17.57 14.29 6.60
N GLY A 205 -16.27 14.63 6.55
CA GLY A 205 -15.21 13.73 6.10
C GLY A 205 -15.03 13.59 4.58
N ARG A 206 -15.84 14.28 3.76
CA ARG A 206 -15.75 14.24 2.28
C ARG A 206 -16.03 15.59 1.66
N ASN A 207 -15.17 16.03 0.74
CA ASN A 207 -15.41 17.23 -0.05
C ASN A 207 -16.58 17.03 -1.04
N ASN A 208 -17.58 17.91 -1.04
CA ASN A 208 -18.73 17.80 -1.95
C ASN A 208 -18.42 18.15 -3.43
N HIS A 209 -17.21 18.63 -3.72
CA HIS A 209 -16.65 18.84 -5.07
C HIS A 209 -15.38 18.01 -5.29
N SER A 210 -15.38 16.78 -4.76
CA SER A 210 -14.26 15.84 -4.87
C SER A 210 -13.84 15.57 -6.32
N THR A 211 -12.55 15.38 -6.55
CA THR A 211 -12.03 14.88 -7.84
C THR A 211 -12.16 13.37 -7.84
N LEU A 212 -12.70 12.80 -8.93
CA LEU A 212 -12.83 11.36 -9.08
C LEU A 212 -11.59 10.77 -9.76
N LEU A 213 -10.84 9.96 -9.01
CA LEU A 213 -9.77 9.13 -9.56
C LEU A 213 -10.34 7.78 -10.01
N ALA A 214 -9.93 7.33 -11.19
CA ALA A 214 -10.40 6.08 -11.81
C ALA A 214 -11.94 5.95 -11.86
N LYS A 215 -12.66 7.08 -11.87
CA LYS A 215 -14.13 7.22 -11.84
C LYS A 215 -14.82 6.77 -10.55
N VAL A 216 -14.14 6.15 -9.60
CA VAL A 216 -14.75 5.53 -8.42
C VAL A 216 -14.23 6.09 -7.11
N PHE A 217 -12.95 6.46 -7.06
CA PHE A 217 -12.32 6.97 -5.84
C PHE A 217 -12.54 8.47 -5.73
N SER A 218 -13.22 8.90 -4.67
CA SER A 218 -13.26 10.32 -4.33
C SER A 218 -11.99 10.69 -3.60
N LEU A 219 -11.20 11.58 -4.19
CA LEU A 219 -10.12 12.26 -3.46
C LEU A 219 -10.72 13.28 -2.48
N HIS A 220 -9.88 13.96 -1.70
CA HIS A 220 -10.28 15.02 -0.77
C HIS A 220 -11.16 14.52 0.39
N MET A 221 -10.83 13.34 0.90
CA MET A 221 -11.48 12.74 2.06
C MET A 221 -10.59 12.85 3.28
N PHE A 222 -11.20 13.07 4.45
CA PHE A 222 -10.47 13.09 5.72
C PHE A 222 -10.06 11.67 6.11
N SER A 223 -8.85 11.52 6.66
CA SER A 223 -8.33 10.24 7.12
C SER A 223 -7.79 10.38 8.54
N GLY A 224 -8.49 9.79 9.51
CA GLY A 224 -8.26 10.00 10.94
C GLY A 224 -9.53 9.86 11.77
N ILE A 225 -9.46 10.22 13.05
CA ILE A 225 -10.61 10.17 13.96
C ILE A 225 -11.19 11.58 14.10
N MET A 226 -12.52 11.71 14.08
CA MET A 226 -13.21 12.93 14.52
C MET A 226 -14.04 12.66 15.77
N ASP A 227 -14.20 13.72 16.56
CA ASP A 227 -15.05 13.73 17.75
C ASP A 227 -15.63 15.14 18.00
N GLU A 228 -16.79 15.23 18.65
CA GLU A 228 -17.39 16.47 19.15
C GLU A 228 -17.56 17.60 18.09
N LEU A 229 -18.09 17.30 16.91
CA LEU A 229 -18.35 18.30 15.86
C LEU A 229 -19.57 19.16 16.20
N LYS A 230 -19.35 20.46 16.40
CA LYS A 230 -20.37 21.46 16.75
C LYS A 230 -20.40 22.61 15.75
N ILE A 231 -21.60 23.01 15.33
CA ILE A 231 -21.82 24.15 14.43
C ILE A 231 -22.79 25.13 15.08
N TYR A 232 -22.41 26.41 15.13
CA TYR A 232 -23.16 27.50 15.74
C TYR A 232 -23.55 28.55 14.70
N ASN A 233 -24.76 29.09 14.77
CA ASN A 233 -25.23 30.22 13.94
C ASN A 233 -24.82 31.60 14.49
N ARG A 234 -23.80 31.63 15.34
CA ARG A 234 -23.23 32.85 15.94
C ARG A 234 -21.71 32.77 15.97
N ALA A 235 -21.08 33.92 16.17
CA ALA A 235 -19.64 33.99 16.44
C ALA A 235 -19.38 33.63 17.91
N LEU A 236 -18.55 32.62 18.14
CA LEU A 236 -18.00 32.34 19.47
C LEU A 236 -16.90 33.35 19.78
N SER A 237 -16.91 33.86 21.00
CA SER A 237 -15.82 34.68 21.53
C SER A 237 -14.55 33.85 21.77
N ASN A 238 -13.41 34.54 21.89
CA ASN A 238 -12.14 33.87 22.18
C ASN A 238 -12.21 33.08 23.51
N GLU A 239 -12.90 33.63 24.51
CA GLU A 239 -13.08 33.04 25.83
C GLU A 239 -13.95 31.79 25.77
N GLU A 240 -14.99 31.76 24.93
CA GLU A 240 -15.85 30.58 24.75
C GLU A 240 -15.12 29.42 24.06
N VAL A 241 -14.31 29.71 23.04
CA VAL A 241 -13.50 28.69 22.36
C VAL A 241 -12.45 28.11 23.32
N ALA A 242 -11.77 28.98 24.09
CA ALA A 242 -10.81 28.56 25.10
C ALA A 242 -11.47 27.73 26.22
N ALA A 243 -12.66 28.13 26.68
CA ALA A 243 -13.41 27.40 27.69
C ALA A 243 -13.87 26.01 27.18
N SER A 244 -14.29 25.92 25.91
CA SER A 244 -14.72 24.65 25.31
C SER A 244 -13.56 23.64 25.22
N TYR A 245 -12.36 24.12 24.88
CA TYR A 245 -11.14 23.31 24.93
C TYR A 245 -10.82 22.85 26.36
N GLN A 246 -10.79 23.80 27.30
CA GLN A 246 -10.41 23.54 28.68
C GLN A 246 -11.38 22.59 29.39
N GLU A 247 -12.68 22.68 29.10
CA GLU A 247 -13.69 21.79 29.67
C GLU A 247 -13.41 20.33 29.33
N VAL A 248 -13.03 20.02 28.07
CA VAL A 248 -12.64 18.66 27.69
C VAL A 248 -11.38 18.23 28.46
N LEU A 249 -10.38 19.11 28.57
CA LEU A 249 -9.16 18.76 29.32
C LEU A 249 -9.46 18.48 30.80
N ASP A 250 -10.25 19.33 31.44
CA ASP A 250 -10.54 19.24 32.88
C ASP A 250 -11.49 18.08 33.20
N SER A 251 -12.46 17.80 32.33
CA SER A 251 -13.48 16.77 32.56
C SER A 251 -13.02 15.36 32.22
N THR A 252 -12.18 15.18 31.18
CA THR A 252 -11.81 13.83 30.70
C THR A 252 -10.31 13.53 30.68
N HIS A 253 -9.43 14.54 30.79
CA HIS A 253 -7.97 14.36 30.66
C HIS A 253 -7.14 14.98 31.79
N GLU A 254 -7.75 15.30 32.94
CA GLU A 254 -7.06 15.84 34.13
C GLU A 254 -6.21 17.10 33.84
N GLY A 255 -6.64 17.93 32.90
CA GLY A 255 -5.95 19.14 32.46
C GLY A 255 -4.78 18.90 31.51
N ALA A 256 -4.50 17.65 31.11
CA ALA A 256 -3.47 17.30 30.14
C ALA A 256 -4.04 17.25 28.70
N ARG A 257 -3.15 17.38 27.70
CA ARG A 257 -3.54 17.21 26.30
C ARG A 257 -3.97 15.76 26.03
N PRO A 258 -5.11 15.53 25.34
CA PRO A 258 -5.56 14.20 25.01
C PRO A 258 -4.50 13.47 24.17
N GLN A 259 -4.26 12.20 24.49
CA GLN A 259 -3.35 11.34 23.75
C GLN A 259 -4.16 10.34 22.93
N VAL A 260 -3.66 9.96 21.77
CA VAL A 260 -4.16 8.84 20.98
C VAL A 260 -3.01 7.86 20.76
N SER A 261 -3.21 6.62 21.17
CA SER A 261 -2.22 5.56 20.90
C SER A 261 -2.25 5.17 19.42
N TYR A 262 -1.14 4.66 18.89
CA TYR A 262 -1.10 4.20 17.50
C TYR A 262 -2.14 3.10 17.23
N ASP A 263 -2.37 2.20 18.20
CA ASP A 263 -3.38 1.14 18.10
C ASP A 263 -4.82 1.67 18.00
N GLU A 264 -5.11 2.83 18.61
CA GLU A 264 -6.43 3.46 18.51
C GLU A 264 -6.67 4.10 17.13
N ILE A 265 -5.63 4.62 16.47
CA ILE A 265 -5.79 5.33 15.19
C ILE A 265 -5.45 4.50 13.95
N LYS A 266 -4.70 3.40 14.07
CA LYS A 266 -4.35 2.57 12.92
C LYS A 266 -5.57 1.95 12.25
N LEU A 267 -5.41 1.61 10.96
CA LEU A 267 -6.39 0.83 10.23
C LEU A 267 -6.45 -0.58 10.81
N ASP A 268 -7.65 -1.07 11.10
CA ASP A 268 -7.88 -2.43 11.54
C ASP A 268 -7.96 -3.39 10.35
N ARG A 269 -7.11 -4.42 10.33
CA ARG A 269 -7.14 -5.48 9.30
C ARG A 269 -8.26 -6.48 9.49
N THR A 270 -8.84 -6.57 10.69
CA THR A 270 -9.80 -7.61 11.09
C THR A 270 -10.98 -7.75 10.11
N PRO A 271 -11.62 -6.67 9.62
CA PRO A 271 -12.71 -6.78 8.65
C PRO A 271 -12.32 -7.50 7.35
N LEU A 272 -11.04 -7.43 6.98
CA LEU A 272 -10.50 -7.97 5.74
C LEU A 272 -9.88 -9.36 5.93
N LEU A 273 -9.69 -9.84 7.16
CA LEU A 273 -9.28 -11.23 7.42
C LEU A 273 -10.32 -12.25 6.94
N ALA A 274 -11.60 -11.84 6.86
CA ALA A 274 -12.69 -12.69 6.35
C ALA A 274 -12.94 -12.52 4.83
N ASP A 275 -12.25 -11.62 4.13
CA ASP A 275 -12.43 -11.41 2.70
C ASP A 275 -12.05 -12.68 1.91
N ARG A 276 -13.00 -13.26 1.18
CA ARG A 276 -12.84 -14.55 0.46
C ARG A 276 -11.74 -14.60 -0.58
N HIS A 277 -11.18 -13.45 -0.95
CA HIS A 277 -10.11 -13.31 -1.92
C HIS A 277 -8.82 -12.75 -1.33
N ARG A 278 -8.84 -12.12 -0.16
CA ARG A 278 -7.64 -11.54 0.44
C ARG A 278 -6.66 -12.60 0.96
N PRO A 279 -5.42 -12.68 0.43
CA PRO A 279 -4.42 -13.64 0.90
C PRO A 279 -4.15 -13.52 2.41
N GLN A 280 -3.94 -14.65 3.07
CA GLN A 280 -3.80 -14.78 4.51
C GLN A 280 -2.40 -15.18 4.97
N TYR A 281 -1.58 -15.72 4.08
CA TYR A 281 -0.18 -16.04 4.32
C TYR A 281 0.78 -15.44 3.28
N HIS A 282 0.29 -14.45 2.53
CA HIS A 282 1.10 -13.46 1.81
C HIS A 282 0.97 -12.10 2.51
N VAL A 283 2.08 -11.38 2.62
CA VAL A 283 2.09 -10.06 3.29
C VAL A 283 1.23 -9.05 2.54
N SER A 284 0.45 -8.25 3.27
CA SER A 284 -0.44 -7.20 2.73
C SER A 284 -0.70 -6.13 3.79
N PRO A 285 -0.87 -4.84 3.43
CA PRO A 285 -1.08 -3.76 4.38
C PRO A 285 -2.41 -3.97 5.09
N PRO A 286 -2.64 -3.42 6.30
CA PRO A 286 -3.91 -3.59 7.01
C PRO A 286 -5.15 -3.34 6.15
N ALA A 287 -5.10 -2.33 5.29
CA ALA A 287 -6.01 -2.09 4.18
C ALA A 287 -5.31 -1.25 3.10
N HIS A 288 -6.05 -0.86 2.07
CA HIS A 288 -5.63 0.06 1.00
C HIS A 288 -4.60 -0.55 0.04
N TRP A 289 -3.87 0.30 -0.69
CA TRP A 289 -2.99 -0.09 -1.79
C TRP A 289 -1.54 -0.25 -1.31
N MET A 290 -0.86 -1.26 -1.84
CA MET A 290 0.60 -1.41 -1.70
C MET A 290 1.26 -1.71 -3.05
N ASN A 291 2.56 -1.42 -3.17
CA ASN A 291 3.44 -1.97 -4.23
C ASN A 291 4.48 -2.95 -3.65
N GLU A 292 5.58 -3.20 -4.38
CA GLU A 292 6.69 -4.08 -3.99
C GLU A 292 7.10 -3.97 -2.52
N PRO A 293 7.15 -5.11 -1.81
CA PRO A 293 7.97 -5.26 -0.62
C PRO A 293 9.45 -5.04 -0.97
N HIS A 294 10.13 -4.19 -0.22
CA HIS A 294 11.51 -3.81 -0.47
C HIS A 294 12.27 -3.49 0.82
N ALA A 295 13.55 -3.18 0.64
CA ALA A 295 14.48 -2.86 1.73
C ALA A 295 14.52 -3.89 2.87
N PRO A 296 14.57 -5.21 2.59
CA PRO A 296 14.65 -6.22 3.63
C PRO A 296 15.96 -6.10 4.43
N ILE A 297 15.87 -6.11 5.76
CA ILE A 297 17.04 -6.03 6.66
C ILE A 297 16.78 -6.82 7.94
N TYR A 298 17.83 -7.42 8.50
CA TYR A 298 17.73 -8.13 9.78
C TYR A 298 18.47 -7.36 10.86
N PHE A 299 17.78 -6.97 11.93
CA PHE A 299 18.38 -6.20 13.01
C PHE A 299 17.80 -6.62 14.36
N ASP A 300 18.69 -6.76 15.34
CA ASP A 300 18.37 -7.04 16.76
C ASP A 300 17.27 -8.10 16.98
N GLY A 301 17.37 -9.24 16.29
CA GLY A 301 16.42 -10.35 16.43
C GLY A 301 15.32 -10.40 15.37
N GLN A 302 15.07 -9.30 14.65
CA GLN A 302 13.92 -9.14 13.77
C GLN A 302 14.33 -8.93 12.30
N TYR A 303 13.55 -9.51 11.39
CA TYR A 303 13.51 -9.14 9.98
C TYR A 303 12.54 -7.97 9.81
N HIS A 304 13.00 -6.91 9.17
CA HIS A 304 12.17 -5.78 8.75
C HIS A 304 11.97 -5.86 7.24
N LEU A 305 10.75 -5.59 6.80
CA LEU A 305 10.38 -5.49 5.40
C LEU A 305 9.50 -4.25 5.21
N PHE A 306 9.83 -3.42 4.23
CA PHE A 306 9.10 -2.20 3.92
C PHE A 306 8.34 -2.39 2.61
N TYR A 307 7.43 -1.49 2.28
CA TYR A 307 6.66 -1.56 1.04
C TYR A 307 6.10 -0.19 0.67
N GLN A 308 5.96 0.10 -0.62
CA GLN A 308 5.24 1.31 -1.04
C GLN A 308 3.77 1.19 -0.64
N HIS A 309 3.20 2.27 -0.13
CA HIS A 309 1.85 2.27 0.41
C HIS A 309 1.13 3.59 0.14
N ASN A 310 -0.14 3.53 -0.25
CA ASN A 310 -1.03 4.69 -0.19
C ASN A 310 -1.95 4.56 1.03
N PRO A 311 -1.74 5.35 2.10
CA PRO A 311 -2.56 5.27 3.29
C PRO A 311 -3.97 5.86 3.12
N GLN A 312 -4.31 6.47 1.98
CA GLN A 312 -5.61 7.10 1.75
C GLN A 312 -6.66 6.15 1.16
N GLY A 313 -6.28 5.12 0.41
CA GLY A 313 -7.25 4.18 -0.15
C GLY A 313 -6.62 3.16 -1.10
N PRO A 314 -7.41 2.21 -1.63
CA PRO A 314 -6.91 1.13 -2.48
C PRO A 314 -6.66 1.60 -3.92
N TYR A 315 -5.83 2.64 -4.08
CA TYR A 315 -5.39 3.19 -5.36
C TYR A 315 -3.97 3.76 -5.28
N PHE A 316 -3.23 3.78 -6.39
CA PHE A 316 -1.92 4.45 -6.50
C PHE A 316 -2.09 5.97 -6.43
N HIS A 317 -1.44 6.64 -5.45
CA HIS A 317 -1.32 8.10 -5.41
C HIS A 317 -0.19 8.58 -4.49
N HIS A 318 -0.46 8.89 -3.22
CA HIS A 318 0.47 9.57 -2.31
C HIS A 318 1.37 8.54 -1.59
N ILE A 319 2.53 8.24 -2.19
CA ILE A 319 3.36 7.10 -1.80
C ILE A 319 4.14 7.35 -0.49
N HIS A 320 3.95 6.42 0.45
CA HIS A 320 4.64 6.29 1.73
C HIS A 320 5.36 4.92 1.78
N TRP A 321 6.19 4.69 2.79
CA TRP A 321 6.70 3.36 3.11
C TRP A 321 5.97 2.78 4.33
N GLY A 322 5.23 1.70 4.12
CA GLY A 322 4.74 0.86 5.22
C GLY A 322 5.86 -0.03 5.77
N HIS A 323 5.59 -0.70 6.90
CA HIS A 323 6.61 -1.43 7.65
C HIS A 323 6.04 -2.68 8.33
N TRP A 324 6.68 -3.82 8.08
CA TRP A 324 6.45 -5.08 8.80
C TRP A 324 7.70 -5.54 9.52
N VAL A 325 7.49 -6.22 10.64
CA VAL A 325 8.54 -6.98 11.34
C VAL A 325 8.15 -8.43 11.56
N SER A 326 9.14 -9.32 11.54
CA SER A 326 8.99 -10.75 11.79
C SER A 326 10.24 -11.33 12.44
N GLU A 327 10.10 -12.30 13.35
CA GLU A 327 11.25 -13.03 13.90
C GLU A 327 11.69 -14.22 13.02
N ASP A 328 10.81 -14.66 12.12
CA ASP A 328 10.91 -15.93 11.38
C ASP A 328 10.65 -15.84 9.87
N LEU A 329 10.48 -14.64 9.32
CA LEU A 329 10.11 -14.33 7.92
C LEU A 329 8.69 -14.80 7.53
N VAL A 330 7.91 -15.32 8.47
CA VAL A 330 6.61 -15.93 8.21
C VAL A 330 5.51 -15.19 8.94
N HIS A 331 5.61 -15.03 10.26
CA HIS A 331 4.60 -14.33 11.05
C HIS A 331 4.99 -12.86 11.13
N TRP A 332 4.10 -11.97 10.66
CA TRP A 332 4.41 -10.55 10.50
C TRP A 332 3.51 -9.69 11.38
N ARG A 333 4.07 -8.60 11.90
CA ARG A 333 3.34 -7.55 12.61
C ARG A 333 3.44 -6.23 11.85
N ASP A 334 2.30 -5.57 11.70
CA ASP A 334 2.22 -4.22 11.15
C ASP A 334 2.83 -3.20 12.14
N LEU A 335 3.71 -2.34 11.64
CA LEU A 335 4.28 -1.19 12.36
C LEU A 335 3.79 0.14 11.77
N PRO A 336 4.01 1.27 12.47
CA PRO A 336 3.78 2.59 11.90
C PRO A 336 4.49 2.79 10.55
N ILE A 337 3.94 3.70 9.73
CA ILE A 337 4.58 4.15 8.49
C ILE A 337 6.02 4.57 8.80
N ALA A 338 6.99 3.95 8.12
CA ALA A 338 8.41 4.21 8.34
C ALA A 338 8.83 5.56 7.75
N LEU A 339 8.42 5.85 6.52
CA LEU A 339 8.71 7.10 5.81
C LEU A 339 7.45 7.67 5.17
N ALA A 340 7.24 8.97 5.33
CA ALA A 340 6.13 9.72 4.75
C ALA A 340 6.63 10.99 4.03
N PRO A 341 5.95 11.44 2.96
CA PRO A 341 6.14 12.79 2.46
C PRO A 341 5.83 13.81 3.55
N GLU A 342 6.68 14.82 3.66
CA GLU A 342 6.62 15.85 4.71
C GLU A 342 6.78 17.24 4.10
N LYS A 343 6.57 18.28 4.92
CA LYS A 343 6.84 19.67 4.55
C LYS A 343 8.35 19.96 4.55
N ASP A 344 9.09 19.25 3.70
CA ASP A 344 10.53 19.41 3.51
C ASP A 344 10.87 19.77 2.05
N GLN A 345 12.15 19.92 1.75
CA GLN A 345 12.65 20.14 0.38
C GLN A 345 13.16 18.86 -0.28
N LEU A 346 13.16 17.74 0.46
CA LEU A 346 13.77 16.48 0.02
C LEU A 346 12.75 15.66 -0.77
N ALA A 347 11.64 15.30 -0.12
CA ALA A 347 10.65 14.37 -0.64
C ALA A 347 9.20 14.81 -0.32
N PRO A 348 8.81 16.07 -0.59
CA PRO A 348 7.47 16.55 -0.24
C PRO A 348 6.37 15.87 -1.07
N ASP A 349 6.72 15.31 -2.23
CA ASP A 349 5.81 14.82 -3.26
C ASP A 349 5.85 13.28 -3.41
N GLY A 350 6.59 12.56 -2.57
CA GLY A 350 6.55 11.10 -2.60
C GLY A 350 7.83 10.45 -2.10
N ILE A 351 7.69 9.26 -1.55
CA ILE A 351 8.81 8.42 -1.12
C ILE A 351 8.68 7.09 -1.84
N TRP A 352 9.37 6.96 -2.97
CA TRP A 352 9.36 5.73 -3.78
C TRP A 352 10.44 4.75 -3.32
N SER A 353 10.47 3.60 -3.96
CA SER A 353 11.24 2.42 -3.55
C SER A 353 12.74 2.65 -3.47
N GLY A 354 13.38 1.69 -2.80
CA GLY A 354 14.81 1.65 -2.58
C GLY A 354 15.20 0.42 -1.74
N SER A 355 16.23 0.56 -0.91
CA SER A 355 16.86 -0.55 -0.19
C SER A 355 17.26 -0.18 1.23
N ALA A 356 17.64 -1.18 2.02
CA ALA A 356 18.22 -1.00 3.33
C ALA A 356 19.68 -1.45 3.33
N SER A 357 20.49 -0.85 4.21
CA SER A 357 21.87 -1.25 4.45
C SER A 357 22.27 -0.96 5.89
N TYR A 358 23.53 -1.22 6.23
CA TYR A 358 24.09 -0.85 7.52
C TYR A 358 25.10 0.29 7.37
N ASP A 359 25.09 1.21 8.32
CA ASP A 359 26.10 2.25 8.41
C ASP A 359 27.46 1.74 8.94
N ALA A 360 28.37 2.67 9.24
CA ALA A 360 29.69 2.34 9.74
C ALA A 360 29.65 1.64 11.10
N ASP A 361 28.65 1.98 11.94
CA ASP A 361 28.45 1.46 13.30
C ASP A 361 27.60 0.18 13.31
N GLY A 362 27.10 -0.25 12.15
CA GLY A 362 26.26 -1.43 12.01
C GLY A 362 24.79 -1.16 12.28
N LEU A 363 24.36 0.11 12.28
CA LEU A 363 22.96 0.48 12.47
C LEU A 363 22.19 0.50 11.14
N PRO A 364 20.90 0.13 11.13
CA PRO A 364 20.06 0.15 9.95
C PRO A 364 19.88 1.55 9.39
N VAL A 365 19.97 1.64 8.06
CA VAL A 365 19.62 2.83 7.28
C VAL A 365 18.78 2.46 6.06
N LEU A 366 17.94 3.39 5.61
CA LEU A 366 17.11 3.24 4.42
C LEU A 366 17.57 4.20 3.33
N PHE A 367 17.80 3.69 2.14
CA PHE A 367 17.99 4.46 0.92
C PHE A 367 16.71 4.42 0.10
N PHE A 368 16.23 5.57 -0.33
CA PHE A 368 14.94 5.68 -1.03
C PHE A 368 15.03 6.68 -2.16
N THR A 369 14.05 6.61 -3.07
CA THR A 369 13.90 7.61 -4.12
C THR A 369 13.00 8.73 -3.62
N ALA A 370 13.56 9.92 -3.45
CA ALA A 370 12.87 11.11 -3.03
C ALA A 370 12.17 11.81 -4.22
N GLY A 371 10.86 12.02 -4.10
CA GLY A 371 10.03 12.75 -5.05
C GLY A 371 9.84 14.21 -4.68
N ASN A 372 10.24 15.10 -5.59
CA ASN A 372 10.04 16.53 -5.45
C ASN A 372 9.71 17.15 -6.82
N ASP A 373 8.43 17.41 -7.08
CA ASP A 373 7.92 17.91 -8.36
C ASP A 373 8.37 19.36 -8.65
N SER A 374 8.88 20.07 -7.65
CA SER A 374 9.48 21.40 -7.84
C SER A 374 10.96 21.35 -8.28
N ALA A 375 11.61 20.18 -8.19
CA ALA A 375 12.99 19.96 -8.60
C ALA A 375 13.10 19.47 -10.05
N SER A 376 14.30 19.58 -10.64
CA SER A 376 14.60 19.04 -11.96
C SER A 376 15.99 18.38 -11.98
N PRO A 377 16.08 17.04 -12.09
CA PRO A 377 14.96 16.08 -12.16
C PRO A 377 14.18 15.99 -10.83
N ASN A 378 12.95 15.45 -10.87
CA ASN A 378 12.10 15.33 -9.69
C ASN A 378 12.36 14.07 -8.86
N GLN A 379 13.34 13.25 -9.26
CA GLN A 379 13.77 12.02 -8.60
C GLN A 379 15.23 12.15 -8.15
N SER A 380 15.53 11.75 -6.93
CA SER A 380 16.89 11.69 -6.38
C SER A 380 17.02 10.58 -5.34
N VAL A 381 18.24 10.12 -5.07
CA VAL A 381 18.49 9.15 -3.98
C VAL A 381 18.67 9.91 -2.68
N ALA A 382 17.97 9.46 -1.64
CA ALA A 382 18.00 10.01 -0.30
C ALA A 382 18.23 8.91 0.76
N LEU A 383 18.43 9.33 2.01
CA LEU A 383 18.79 8.44 3.12
C LEU A 383 18.00 8.79 4.38
N ALA A 384 17.58 7.78 5.13
CA ALA A 384 17.07 7.91 6.49
C ALA A 384 17.83 6.97 7.45
N ARG A 385 18.11 7.45 8.66
CA ARG A 385 18.78 6.69 9.71
C ARG A 385 17.79 6.29 10.80
N SER A 386 17.91 5.07 11.30
CA SER A 386 17.12 4.64 12.47
C SER A 386 17.48 5.46 13.70
N THR A 387 16.52 5.65 14.61
CA THR A 387 16.74 6.31 15.92
C THR A 387 17.18 5.34 17.02
N TYR A 388 17.52 4.09 16.68
CA TYR A 388 17.87 3.04 17.64
C TYR A 388 18.96 3.45 18.65
N SER A 389 19.95 4.24 18.21
CA SER A 389 21.00 4.74 19.12
C SER A 389 20.47 5.69 20.22
N GLU A 390 19.28 6.28 20.02
CA GLU A 390 18.63 7.22 20.93
C GLU A 390 17.58 6.53 21.81
N ASP A 391 16.81 5.60 21.27
CA ASP A 391 15.65 4.97 21.94
C ASP A 391 15.82 3.46 22.24
N GLY A 392 16.75 2.77 21.58
CA GLY A 392 16.97 1.33 21.71
C GLY A 392 15.81 0.48 21.21
N ASP A 393 14.94 1.01 20.35
CA ASP A 393 13.73 0.32 19.89
C ASP A 393 14.04 -0.63 18.71
N PRO A 394 14.04 -1.97 18.92
CA PRO A 394 14.35 -2.93 17.87
C PRO A 394 13.27 -2.99 16.79
N ASP A 395 12.09 -2.40 16.97
CA ASP A 395 11.06 -2.30 15.94
C ASP A 395 11.40 -1.25 14.87
N LEU A 396 12.34 -0.34 15.16
CA LEU A 396 12.76 0.73 14.25
C LEU A 396 11.58 1.59 13.78
N VAL A 397 10.67 1.96 14.69
CA VAL A 397 9.45 2.73 14.36
C VAL A 397 9.72 4.18 13.96
N ARG A 398 10.94 4.68 14.16
CA ARG A 398 11.34 6.07 13.93
C ARG A 398 12.60 6.17 13.09
N TRP A 399 12.54 7.08 12.13
CA TRP A 399 13.60 7.33 11.15
C TRP A 399 13.83 8.82 11.01
N THR A 400 15.11 9.23 10.94
CA THR A 400 15.51 10.61 10.68
C THR A 400 16.08 10.71 9.26
N LYS A 401 15.38 11.43 8.38
CA LYS A 401 15.85 11.73 7.02
C LYS A 401 17.09 12.61 7.06
N HIS A 402 18.10 12.28 6.26
CA HIS A 402 19.16 13.22 5.93
C HIS A 402 18.54 14.38 5.12
N PRO A 403 18.81 15.65 5.45
CA PRO A 403 18.02 16.77 4.92
C PRO A 403 18.20 17.03 3.41
N GLU A 404 19.32 16.58 2.82
CA GLU A 404 19.66 16.83 1.43
C GLU A 404 19.69 15.53 0.62
N PRO A 405 19.46 15.57 -0.70
CA PRO A 405 19.62 14.40 -1.56
C PRO A 405 21.09 13.97 -1.61
N LEU A 406 21.32 12.65 -1.63
CA LEU A 406 22.66 12.06 -1.71
C LEU A 406 23.16 11.95 -3.15
N ILE A 407 22.27 11.57 -4.07
CA ILE A 407 22.58 11.44 -5.49
C ILE A 407 21.51 12.15 -6.30
N VAL A 408 21.91 13.23 -6.96
CA VAL A 408 21.08 13.94 -7.93
C VAL A 408 21.60 13.63 -9.33
N GLN A 409 20.73 13.12 -10.19
CA GLN A 409 21.10 12.77 -11.56
C GLN A 409 21.55 14.02 -12.33
N GLN A 410 22.73 13.93 -12.93
CA GLN A 410 23.26 14.97 -13.82
C GLN A 410 22.93 14.65 -15.28
N LYS A 411 22.82 15.69 -16.11
CA LYS A 411 22.66 15.48 -17.56
C LYS A 411 23.83 14.67 -18.13
N GLY A 412 23.51 13.66 -18.95
CA GLY A 412 24.50 12.73 -19.50
C GLY A 412 24.77 11.50 -18.62
N ILE A 413 24.14 11.39 -17.45
CA ILE A 413 24.14 10.19 -16.62
C ILE A 413 22.77 9.52 -16.75
N GLY A 414 22.73 8.40 -17.49
CA GLY A 414 21.49 7.68 -17.75
C GLY A 414 20.43 8.48 -18.51
N ALA A 415 19.18 8.02 -18.44
CA ALA A 415 18.01 8.65 -19.02
C ALA A 415 17.53 9.75 -18.07
N PHE A 416 17.73 11.02 -18.45
CA PHE A 416 17.46 12.15 -17.57
C PHE A 416 15.97 12.26 -17.20
N GLY A 417 15.67 12.20 -15.90
CA GLY A 417 14.30 12.16 -15.36
C GLY A 417 13.84 10.77 -14.90
N ASP A 418 14.54 9.71 -15.32
CA ASP A 418 14.30 8.34 -14.87
C ASP A 418 15.49 7.86 -14.04
N PHE A 419 15.40 8.01 -12.71
CA PHE A 419 16.50 7.76 -11.78
C PHE A 419 15.98 7.39 -10.39
N ARG A 420 15.81 6.09 -10.15
CA ARG A 420 15.10 5.59 -8.97
C ARG A 420 15.57 4.20 -8.51
N ASP A 421 15.00 3.78 -7.39
CA ASP A 421 15.14 2.47 -6.77
C ASP A 421 16.58 2.10 -6.42
N PRO A 422 17.23 2.86 -5.51
CA PRO A 422 18.61 2.57 -5.12
C PRO A 422 18.73 1.21 -4.42
N PHE A 423 19.63 0.36 -4.89
CA PHE A 423 20.06 -0.86 -4.20
C PHE A 423 21.48 -0.69 -3.66
N VAL A 424 21.60 -0.62 -2.32
CA VAL A 424 22.85 -0.28 -1.64
C VAL A 424 23.37 -1.44 -0.82
N TRP A 425 24.64 -1.81 -1.03
CA TRP A 425 25.32 -2.80 -0.21
C TRP A 425 26.66 -2.28 0.30
N LYS A 426 27.06 -2.82 1.45
CA LYS A 426 28.35 -2.55 2.08
C LYS A 426 29.36 -3.60 1.63
N ASP A 427 30.58 -3.16 1.37
CA ASP A 427 31.74 -3.99 1.06
C ASP A 427 32.96 -3.49 1.88
N GLU A 428 34.09 -4.17 1.80
CA GLU A 428 35.32 -3.82 2.52
C GLU A 428 35.84 -2.41 2.16
N ASP A 429 35.57 -1.95 0.93
CA ASP A 429 36.04 -0.66 0.39
C ASP A 429 35.04 0.50 0.61
N GLY A 430 33.90 0.25 1.26
CA GLY A 430 32.85 1.24 1.50
C GLY A 430 31.46 0.74 1.09
N TRP A 431 30.68 1.61 0.46
CA TRP A 431 29.33 1.31 -0.03
C TRP A 431 29.24 1.48 -1.54
N TYR A 432 28.46 0.60 -2.15
CA TYR A 432 28.11 0.68 -3.56
C TYR A 432 26.60 0.80 -3.71
N ALA A 433 26.16 1.50 -4.74
CA ALA A 433 24.75 1.64 -5.07
C ALA A 433 24.51 1.34 -6.55
N LEU A 434 23.44 0.60 -6.84
CA LEU A 434 22.81 0.59 -8.16
C LEU A 434 21.61 1.52 -8.13
N VAL A 435 21.39 2.27 -9.21
CA VAL A 435 20.17 3.08 -9.40
C VAL A 435 19.57 2.75 -10.76
N GLY A 436 18.29 2.42 -10.79
CA GLY A 436 17.53 2.14 -12.01
C GLY A 436 17.40 3.38 -12.90
N SER A 437 17.68 3.21 -14.19
CA SER A 437 17.59 4.25 -15.21
C SER A 437 17.51 3.60 -16.60
N GLY A 438 17.80 4.37 -17.64
CA GLY A 438 18.05 3.89 -19.00
C GLY A 438 19.30 4.52 -19.59
N ILE A 439 19.66 4.11 -20.80
CA ILE A 439 20.72 4.69 -21.63
C ILE A 439 20.09 5.07 -22.96
N GLU A 440 20.25 6.32 -23.36
CA GLU A 440 19.66 6.85 -24.58
C GLU A 440 20.14 6.05 -25.80
N GLY A 441 19.21 5.35 -26.47
CA GLY A 441 19.52 4.47 -27.60
C GLY A 441 20.05 3.08 -27.24
N GLY A 442 20.35 2.81 -25.96
CA GLY A 442 20.82 1.51 -25.45
C GLY A 442 19.69 0.65 -24.85
N GLY A 443 18.86 1.23 -23.97
CA GLY A 443 17.79 0.53 -23.25
C GLY A 443 17.84 0.74 -21.75
N GLY A 444 17.06 -0.02 -20.98
CA GLY A 444 17.10 0.02 -19.52
C GLY A 444 18.48 -0.32 -18.96
N ALA A 445 18.84 0.30 -17.83
CA ALA A 445 20.17 0.15 -17.24
C ALA A 445 20.16 0.31 -15.72
N ALA A 446 21.12 -0.34 -15.07
CA ALA A 446 21.48 -0.10 -13.67
C ALA A 446 22.75 0.75 -13.63
N LEU A 447 22.71 1.90 -12.95
CA LEU A 447 23.82 2.85 -12.86
C LEU A 447 24.60 2.63 -11.56
N ALA A 448 25.93 2.54 -11.63
CA ALA A 448 26.78 2.25 -10.49
C ALA A 448 27.34 3.50 -9.82
N PHE A 449 27.31 3.52 -8.49
CA PHE A 449 27.92 4.54 -7.65
C PHE A 449 28.73 3.92 -6.50
N ALA A 450 29.75 4.62 -6.03
CA ALA A 450 30.57 4.22 -4.88
C ALA A 450 30.71 5.37 -3.88
N SER A 451 30.77 5.03 -2.58
CA SER A 451 30.94 5.98 -1.48
C SER A 451 31.77 5.38 -0.35
N GLU A 452 32.58 6.20 0.32
CA GLU A 452 33.33 5.82 1.53
C GLU A 452 32.62 6.24 2.83
N ASP A 453 31.51 6.98 2.75
CA ASP A 453 30.83 7.57 3.91
C ASP A 453 29.30 7.58 3.80
N MET A 454 28.74 6.96 2.75
CA MET A 454 27.31 6.91 2.39
C MET A 454 26.69 8.24 2.01
N LEU A 455 27.42 9.34 2.12
CA LEU A 455 26.92 10.70 1.86
C LEU A 455 27.41 11.20 0.52
N ASN A 456 28.68 10.97 0.21
CA ASN A 456 29.34 11.44 -1.00
C ASN A 456 29.49 10.28 -1.99
N TRP A 457 28.74 10.35 -3.09
CA TRP A 457 28.69 9.29 -4.09
C TRP A 457 29.40 9.67 -5.38
N THR A 458 30.23 8.76 -5.89
CA THR A 458 30.92 8.91 -7.17
C THR A 458 30.31 7.97 -8.20
N TYR A 459 29.79 8.51 -9.30
CA TYR A 459 29.32 7.72 -10.44
C TYR A 459 30.48 6.94 -11.09
N LYS A 460 30.26 5.65 -11.37
CA LYS A 460 31.26 4.74 -11.95
C LYS A 460 30.93 4.30 -13.38
N GLY A 461 29.76 4.63 -13.90
CA GLY A 461 29.28 4.16 -15.20
C GLY A 461 28.05 3.27 -15.08
N PRO A 462 27.53 2.75 -16.20
CA PRO A 462 26.55 1.68 -16.17
C PRO A 462 27.15 0.44 -15.52
N PHE A 463 26.48 -0.10 -14.50
CA PHE A 463 26.78 -1.41 -13.95
C PHE A 463 26.50 -2.49 -15.00
N PHE A 464 25.33 -2.35 -15.65
CA PHE A 464 24.87 -3.17 -16.76
C PHE A 464 23.77 -2.42 -17.52
N GLU A 465 23.65 -2.67 -18.83
CA GLU A 465 22.63 -2.09 -19.71
C GLU A 465 22.04 -3.16 -20.63
N ALA A 466 20.77 -2.99 -20.98
CA ALA A 466 20.12 -3.79 -22.01
C ALA A 466 20.68 -3.47 -23.40
N ASP A 467 20.59 -4.44 -24.32
CA ASP A 467 20.58 -4.16 -25.76
C ASP A 467 19.11 -4.18 -26.23
N ILE A 468 18.44 -3.03 -26.23
CA ILE A 468 17.03 -2.91 -26.60
C ILE A 468 16.77 -3.24 -28.08
N GLN A 469 17.80 -3.20 -28.95
CA GLN A 469 17.65 -3.59 -30.35
C GLN A 469 17.54 -5.11 -30.48
N LYS A 470 18.27 -5.84 -29.63
CA LYS A 470 18.25 -7.30 -29.58
C LYS A 470 17.11 -7.84 -28.71
N PHE A 471 16.83 -7.19 -27.59
CA PHE A 471 15.85 -7.60 -26.58
C PHE A 471 14.90 -6.45 -26.25
N PRO A 472 13.98 -6.08 -27.16
CA PRO A 472 13.12 -4.90 -26.99
C PRO A 472 12.20 -4.97 -25.77
N TYR A 473 11.85 -6.18 -25.32
CA TYR A 473 11.05 -6.42 -24.11
C TYR A 473 11.75 -5.98 -22.81
N LEU A 474 13.06 -5.71 -22.83
CA LEU A 474 13.78 -5.16 -21.68
C LEU A 474 13.61 -3.65 -21.50
N GLY A 475 12.81 -3.01 -22.36
CA GLY A 475 12.33 -1.65 -22.16
C GLY A 475 13.43 -0.57 -22.22
N PRO A 476 13.00 0.70 -22.26
CA PRO A 476 13.91 1.83 -22.21
C PRO A 476 14.47 2.11 -20.81
N ILE A 477 13.79 1.68 -19.74
CA ILE A 477 14.11 1.98 -18.34
C ILE A 477 14.04 0.69 -17.52
N TRP A 478 14.92 0.55 -16.52
CA TRP A 478 14.84 -0.48 -15.49
C TRP A 478 14.51 0.11 -14.12
N GLU A 479 13.67 -0.59 -13.40
CA GLU A 479 13.34 -0.38 -11.99
C GLU A 479 13.95 -1.48 -11.13
N LEU A 480 14.12 -1.15 -9.85
CA LEU A 480 14.46 -2.11 -8.79
C LEU A 480 15.62 -3.06 -9.13
N PRO A 481 16.81 -2.55 -9.49
CA PRO A 481 17.97 -3.42 -9.69
C PRO A 481 18.37 -4.09 -8.37
N VAL A 482 18.49 -5.41 -8.35
CA VAL A 482 18.93 -6.17 -7.17
C VAL A 482 20.13 -7.03 -7.53
N PHE A 483 21.17 -6.99 -6.69
CA PHE A 483 22.42 -7.69 -6.94
C PHE A 483 22.83 -8.54 -5.74
N LEU A 484 22.85 -9.88 -5.91
CA LEU A 484 23.10 -10.83 -4.82
C LEU A 484 24.18 -11.87 -5.19
N PRO A 485 25.04 -12.28 -4.25
CA PRO A 485 26.04 -13.32 -4.50
C PRO A 485 25.37 -14.70 -4.63
N LEU A 486 25.84 -15.55 -5.54
CA LEU A 486 25.34 -16.92 -5.72
C LEU A 486 26.34 -18.02 -5.32
N GLY A 487 27.54 -17.63 -4.85
CA GLY A 487 28.62 -18.55 -4.54
C GLY A 487 29.48 -18.87 -5.76
N SER A 488 30.12 -20.04 -5.80
CA SER A 488 30.99 -20.44 -6.91
C SER A 488 30.36 -21.55 -7.75
N ASP A 489 30.56 -21.49 -9.06
CA ASP A 489 30.20 -22.59 -9.96
C ASP A 489 31.14 -23.80 -9.80
N LYS A 490 30.88 -24.86 -10.59
CA LYS A 490 31.69 -26.09 -10.59
C LYS A 490 33.15 -25.87 -10.99
N GLN A 491 33.46 -24.77 -11.67
CA GLN A 491 34.81 -24.38 -12.08
C GLN A 491 35.50 -23.49 -11.04
N GLY A 492 34.81 -23.14 -9.94
CA GLY A 492 35.32 -22.29 -8.88
C GLY A 492 35.21 -20.79 -9.20
N VAL A 493 34.46 -20.40 -10.23
CA VAL A 493 34.24 -18.99 -10.59
C VAL A 493 33.13 -18.42 -9.71
N SER A 494 33.38 -17.28 -9.08
CA SER A 494 32.38 -16.58 -8.27
C SER A 494 31.26 -16.04 -9.15
N LYS A 495 30.01 -16.34 -8.78
CA LYS A 495 28.80 -15.96 -9.49
C LYS A 495 27.92 -15.05 -8.64
N HIS A 496 27.18 -14.20 -9.32
CA HIS A 496 26.15 -13.33 -8.77
C HIS A 496 24.92 -13.39 -9.65
N VAL A 497 23.78 -12.99 -9.09
CA VAL A 497 22.56 -12.73 -9.82
C VAL A 497 22.30 -11.23 -9.85
N LEU A 498 21.96 -10.72 -11.03
CA LEU A 498 21.38 -9.39 -11.22
C LEU A 498 19.92 -9.57 -11.61
N LEU A 499 19.00 -8.97 -10.86
CA LEU A 499 17.56 -8.94 -11.13
C LEU A 499 17.14 -7.50 -11.45
N VAL A 500 16.21 -7.32 -12.37
CA VAL A 500 15.64 -6.01 -12.74
C VAL A 500 14.17 -6.15 -13.14
N SER A 501 13.42 -5.05 -13.08
CA SER A 501 12.06 -4.95 -13.62
C SER A 501 12.03 -3.92 -14.76
N PRO A 502 11.88 -4.31 -16.04
CA PRO A 502 11.74 -3.38 -17.15
C PRO A 502 10.46 -2.57 -17.11
N VAL A 503 10.53 -1.30 -17.52
CA VAL A 503 9.35 -0.43 -17.69
C VAL A 503 9.49 0.49 -18.90
N GLY A 504 8.36 1.08 -19.29
CA GLY A 504 8.27 2.01 -20.41
C GLY A 504 7.81 1.34 -21.71
N ALA A 505 7.84 2.09 -22.81
CA ALA A 505 7.26 1.64 -24.07
C ALA A 505 7.94 0.35 -24.59
N GLY A 506 7.14 -0.70 -24.80
CA GLY A 506 7.61 -1.99 -25.31
C GLY A 506 8.24 -2.91 -24.26
N ALA A 507 8.36 -2.45 -23.00
CA ALA A 507 8.84 -3.26 -21.90
C ALA A 507 7.81 -4.33 -21.52
N ASP A 508 8.33 -5.51 -21.20
CA ASP A 508 7.60 -6.56 -20.50
C ASP A 508 7.89 -6.40 -19.01
N VAL A 509 6.85 -6.11 -18.23
CA VAL A 509 7.01 -5.74 -16.82
C VAL A 509 7.03 -7.02 -15.98
N GLU A 510 8.22 -7.60 -15.91
CA GLU A 510 8.51 -8.86 -15.22
C GLU A 510 9.86 -8.80 -14.53
N VAL A 511 10.14 -9.76 -13.66
CA VAL A 511 11.49 -9.93 -13.11
C VAL A 511 12.37 -10.76 -14.05
N PHE A 512 13.28 -10.05 -14.71
CA PHE A 512 14.35 -10.66 -15.50
C PHE A 512 15.62 -10.78 -14.67
N TYR A 513 16.39 -11.83 -14.94
CA TYR A 513 17.67 -12.04 -14.30
C TYR A 513 18.78 -12.49 -15.25
N TRP A 514 20.01 -12.23 -14.81
CA TRP A 514 21.23 -12.81 -15.35
C TRP A 514 22.06 -13.43 -14.24
N ILE A 515 22.75 -14.53 -14.56
CA ILE A 515 23.86 -15.04 -13.75
C ILE A 515 25.15 -14.60 -14.42
N GLY A 516 26.12 -14.15 -13.62
CA GLY A 516 27.37 -13.63 -14.15
C GLY A 516 28.42 -13.35 -13.08
N GLN A 517 29.47 -12.66 -13.50
CA GLN A 517 30.61 -12.27 -12.67
C GLN A 517 30.55 -10.80 -12.32
N PHE A 518 31.03 -10.48 -11.13
CA PHE A 518 31.23 -9.11 -10.70
C PHE A 518 32.65 -8.64 -11.03
N ASP A 519 32.79 -7.67 -11.94
CA ASP A 519 34.05 -6.94 -12.06
C ASP A 519 34.08 -5.81 -11.03
N LYS A 520 34.70 -6.10 -9.88
CA LYS A 520 34.84 -5.14 -8.78
C LYS A 520 35.73 -3.94 -9.14
N HIS A 521 36.68 -4.07 -10.07
CA HIS A 521 37.56 -2.97 -10.44
C HIS A 521 36.82 -1.93 -11.31
N GLY A 522 36.05 -2.42 -12.28
CA GLY A 522 35.19 -1.58 -13.13
C GLY A 522 33.87 -1.18 -12.48
N LEU A 523 33.47 -1.86 -11.39
CA LEU A 523 32.12 -1.81 -10.81
C LEU A 523 31.05 -2.10 -11.87
N SER A 524 31.19 -3.24 -12.54
CA SER A 524 30.31 -3.68 -13.64
C SER A 524 29.98 -5.16 -13.57
N PHE A 525 28.89 -5.55 -14.22
CA PHE A 525 28.45 -6.95 -14.30
C PHE A 525 28.74 -7.55 -15.67
N ILE A 526 29.26 -8.79 -15.65
CA ILE A 526 29.60 -9.54 -16.86
C ILE A 526 28.70 -10.78 -16.88
N PRO A 527 27.62 -10.80 -17.67
CA PRO A 527 26.71 -11.92 -17.71
C PRO A 527 27.34 -13.14 -18.39
N ASP A 528 26.98 -14.34 -17.94
CA ASP A 528 27.40 -15.58 -18.60
C ASP A 528 26.69 -15.80 -19.95
N GLN A 529 25.51 -15.18 -20.12
CA GLN A 529 24.71 -15.20 -21.35
C GLN A 529 24.12 -13.82 -21.58
N GLU A 530 24.06 -13.36 -22.83
CA GLU A 530 23.51 -12.04 -23.15
C GLU A 530 21.99 -11.96 -22.91
N GLU A 531 21.25 -13.00 -23.29
CA GLU A 531 19.80 -13.04 -23.14
C GLU A 531 19.41 -13.33 -21.68
N PRO A 532 18.59 -12.47 -21.05
CA PRO A 532 18.11 -12.73 -19.70
C PRO A 532 17.20 -13.95 -19.63
N GLN A 533 16.95 -14.37 -18.40
CA GLN A 533 15.93 -15.37 -18.09
C GLN A 533 14.84 -14.72 -17.24
N LEU A 534 13.59 -15.14 -17.47
CA LEU A 534 12.50 -14.87 -16.53
C LEU A 534 12.66 -15.74 -15.28
N ILE A 535 12.50 -15.18 -14.09
CA ILE A 535 12.51 -15.97 -12.85
C ILE A 535 11.16 -16.65 -12.60
N ASP A 536 10.09 -15.93 -12.90
CA ASP A 536 8.69 -16.36 -12.86
C ASP A 536 8.12 -16.31 -14.29
N VAL A 537 7.27 -17.26 -14.65
CA VAL A 537 6.67 -17.34 -15.98
C VAL A 537 5.19 -16.97 -16.02
N GLY A 538 4.61 -16.56 -14.90
CA GLY A 538 3.26 -16.02 -14.82
C GLY A 538 3.25 -14.54 -15.19
N ASP A 539 2.39 -14.19 -16.14
CA ASP A 539 2.30 -12.85 -16.72
C ASP A 539 1.79 -11.79 -15.72
N PHE A 540 2.54 -10.70 -15.61
CA PHE A 540 2.32 -9.44 -14.91
C PHE A 540 2.11 -9.52 -13.39
N HIS A 541 2.45 -10.63 -12.74
CA HIS A 541 2.23 -10.79 -11.30
C HIS A 541 3.50 -10.71 -10.47
N PHE A 542 4.57 -11.42 -10.86
CA PHE A 542 5.82 -11.44 -10.13
C PHE A 542 6.70 -10.30 -10.62
N THR A 543 6.56 -9.12 -10.02
CA THR A 543 7.26 -7.91 -10.43
C THR A 543 7.96 -7.25 -9.24
N GLY A 544 8.76 -6.22 -9.53
CA GLY A 544 9.40 -5.39 -8.52
C GLY A 544 10.25 -6.16 -7.50
N PRO A 545 11.44 -6.67 -7.90
CA PRO A 545 12.25 -7.51 -7.04
C PRO A 545 12.95 -6.71 -5.94
N SER A 546 13.07 -7.33 -4.77
CA SER A 546 13.99 -6.92 -3.71
C SER A 546 14.67 -8.15 -3.14
N GLY A 547 15.74 -7.97 -2.36
CA GLY A 547 16.37 -9.10 -1.71
C GLY A 547 17.50 -8.76 -0.75
N MET A 548 17.89 -9.76 0.03
CA MET A 548 18.96 -9.70 1.02
C MET A 548 19.76 -10.99 1.06
N VAL A 549 20.99 -10.90 1.57
CA VAL A 549 21.67 -12.06 2.13
C VAL A 549 21.24 -12.17 3.59
N ASP A 550 20.54 -13.25 3.94
CA ASP A 550 20.10 -13.52 5.31
C ASP A 550 21.33 -13.69 6.21
N PRO A 551 21.57 -12.79 7.19
CA PRO A 551 22.75 -12.90 8.05
C PRO A 551 22.66 -14.10 9.01
N LYS A 552 21.48 -14.68 9.23
CA LYS A 552 21.33 -15.87 10.09
C LYS A 552 21.75 -17.16 9.39
N THR A 553 21.47 -17.30 8.10
CA THR A 553 21.71 -18.56 7.37
C THR A 553 22.67 -18.44 6.19
N GLY A 554 22.99 -17.22 5.75
CA GLY A 554 23.75 -16.96 4.51
C GLY A 554 22.97 -17.26 3.23
N ARG A 555 21.63 -17.44 3.29
CA ARG A 555 20.79 -17.66 2.10
C ARG A 555 20.51 -16.33 1.42
N ASN A 556 20.40 -16.32 0.10
CA ASN A 556 19.82 -15.19 -0.61
C ASN A 556 18.31 -15.32 -0.59
N ILE A 557 17.63 -14.31 -0.06
CA ILE A 557 16.17 -14.27 0.00
C ILE A 557 15.70 -13.11 -0.85
N ILE A 558 14.77 -13.38 -1.76
CA ILE A 558 14.13 -12.36 -2.59
C ILE A 558 12.65 -12.21 -2.21
N PHE A 559 12.14 -11.01 -2.46
CA PHE A 559 10.76 -10.61 -2.26
C PHE A 559 10.27 -9.91 -3.53
N THR A 560 8.97 -9.97 -3.78
CA THR A 560 8.32 -9.34 -4.92
C THR A 560 6.93 -8.86 -4.55
N ILE A 561 6.36 -7.98 -5.37
CA ILE A 561 4.91 -7.81 -5.39
C ILE A 561 4.27 -8.96 -6.18
N ALA A 562 3.07 -9.33 -5.77
CA ALA A 562 2.09 -10.05 -6.56
C ALA A 562 0.97 -9.09 -6.98
N GLN A 563 1.08 -8.52 -8.19
CA GLN A 563 0.10 -7.55 -8.68
C GLN A 563 -1.30 -8.16 -8.84
N GLY A 564 -2.32 -7.32 -8.71
CA GLY A 564 -3.72 -7.70 -8.83
C GLY A 564 -4.27 -7.33 -10.20
N ASP A 565 -5.24 -8.11 -10.70
CA ASP A 565 -5.92 -7.89 -11.99
C ASP A 565 -7.29 -7.20 -11.86
N ARG A 566 -7.63 -6.76 -10.65
CA ARG A 566 -8.95 -6.21 -10.36
C ARG A 566 -9.14 -4.85 -11.01
N THR A 567 -10.40 -4.56 -11.33
CA THR A 567 -10.77 -3.19 -11.69
C THR A 567 -10.83 -2.30 -10.46
N SER A 568 -10.64 -1.00 -10.65
CA SER A 568 -10.76 -0.02 -9.56
C SER A 568 -12.08 -0.07 -8.80
N GLU A 569 -13.18 -0.48 -9.44
CA GLU A 569 -14.47 -0.69 -8.76
C GLU A 569 -14.40 -1.86 -7.76
N LEU A 570 -13.79 -2.98 -8.15
CA LEU A 570 -13.61 -4.13 -7.26
C LEU A 570 -12.57 -3.84 -6.16
N GLU A 571 -11.54 -3.05 -6.47
CA GLU A 571 -10.58 -2.56 -5.48
C GLU A 571 -11.27 -1.65 -4.45
N TYR A 572 -12.13 -0.73 -4.90
CA TYR A 572 -12.96 0.10 -4.02
C TYR A 572 -13.81 -0.77 -3.09
N GLN A 573 -14.54 -1.74 -3.64
CA GLN A 573 -15.42 -2.66 -2.91
C GLN A 573 -14.70 -3.60 -1.95
N SER A 574 -13.45 -3.97 -2.27
CA SER A 574 -12.62 -4.82 -1.41
C SER A 574 -11.86 -4.03 -0.35
N GLY A 575 -11.56 -2.75 -0.59
CA GLY A 575 -10.80 -1.90 0.32
C GLY A 575 -9.31 -2.21 0.39
N TRP A 576 -8.78 -3.04 -0.51
CA TRP A 576 -7.36 -3.34 -0.62
C TRP A 576 -6.95 -3.57 -2.08
N ALA A 577 -5.66 -3.40 -2.37
CA ALA A 577 -5.10 -3.70 -3.68
C ALA A 577 -3.66 -4.22 -3.52
N HIS A 578 -3.38 -5.31 -4.24
CA HIS A 578 -2.09 -6.02 -4.28
C HIS A 578 -1.67 -6.69 -2.95
N ASN A 579 -0.62 -7.51 -3.01
CA ASN A 579 0.06 -8.14 -1.86
C ASN A 579 1.50 -8.47 -2.24
N GLY A 580 2.35 -8.85 -1.29
CA GLY A 580 3.65 -9.44 -1.58
C GLY A 580 3.54 -10.87 -2.12
N GLY A 581 4.53 -11.33 -2.87
CA GLY A 581 4.77 -12.75 -3.11
C GLY A 581 5.35 -13.44 -1.88
N LEU A 582 5.48 -14.77 -1.93
CA LEU A 582 6.17 -15.52 -0.88
C LEU A 582 7.68 -15.16 -0.85
N PRO A 583 8.33 -15.15 0.34
CA PRO A 583 9.78 -15.04 0.41
C PRO A 583 10.44 -16.26 -0.23
N LEU A 584 11.39 -16.04 -1.16
CA LEU A 584 12.02 -17.12 -1.93
C LEU A 584 13.52 -17.18 -1.68
N SER A 585 14.04 -18.37 -1.44
CA SER A 585 15.46 -18.65 -1.45
C SER A 585 15.95 -18.83 -2.89
N VAL A 586 16.99 -18.09 -3.28
CA VAL A 586 17.66 -18.26 -4.58
C VAL A 586 19.11 -18.71 -4.43
N TYR A 587 19.56 -19.62 -5.29
CA TYR A 587 20.88 -20.25 -5.18
C TYR A 587 21.41 -20.71 -6.55
N LEU A 588 22.73 -20.91 -6.66
CA LEU A 588 23.32 -21.53 -7.85
C LEU A 588 23.17 -23.04 -7.80
N ARG A 589 22.53 -23.62 -8.81
CA ARG A 589 22.44 -25.07 -8.95
C ARG A 589 23.74 -25.63 -9.50
N GLU A 590 23.94 -26.93 -9.26
CA GLU A 590 25.07 -27.67 -9.79
C GLU A 590 25.18 -27.67 -11.33
N ASP A 591 24.08 -27.49 -12.04
CA ASP A 591 24.06 -27.40 -13.51
C ASP A 591 24.29 -25.97 -14.03
N GLY A 592 24.54 -25.00 -13.13
CA GLY A 592 24.79 -23.61 -13.46
C GLY A 592 23.53 -22.75 -13.61
N ARG A 593 22.33 -23.32 -13.46
CA ARG A 593 21.06 -22.57 -13.51
C ARG A 593 20.72 -21.95 -12.15
N LEU A 594 19.82 -20.96 -12.15
CA LEU A 594 19.25 -20.43 -10.93
C LEU A 594 18.31 -21.46 -10.30
N GLY A 595 18.48 -21.71 -9.00
CA GLY A 595 17.54 -22.42 -8.17
C GLY A 595 16.64 -21.42 -7.45
N ILE A 596 15.36 -21.75 -7.35
CA ILE A 596 14.31 -20.93 -6.72
C ILE A 596 13.39 -21.85 -5.93
N GLU A 597 13.29 -21.62 -4.62
CA GLU A 597 12.41 -22.37 -3.72
C GLU A 597 11.84 -21.46 -2.65
N PRO A 598 10.58 -21.64 -2.22
CA PRO A 598 10.03 -20.95 -1.05
C PRO A 598 10.86 -21.24 0.18
N ILE A 599 10.97 -20.26 1.08
CA ILE A 599 11.70 -20.46 2.33
C ILE A 599 11.09 -21.62 3.14
N GLN A 600 11.93 -22.44 3.77
CA GLN A 600 11.49 -23.61 4.52
C GLN A 600 10.62 -23.24 5.74
N GLU A 601 10.76 -22.02 6.23
CA GLU A 601 10.07 -21.49 7.40
C GLU A 601 8.55 -21.48 7.21
N LEU A 602 8.06 -21.37 5.97
CA LEU A 602 6.63 -21.44 5.63
C LEU A 602 5.98 -22.76 6.09
N GLN A 603 6.76 -23.82 6.30
CA GLN A 603 6.25 -25.09 6.85
C GLN A 603 5.67 -24.93 8.26
N SER A 604 6.03 -23.88 9.00
CA SER A 604 5.44 -23.55 10.29
C SER A 604 3.94 -23.26 10.22
N LEU A 605 3.43 -22.84 9.06
CA LEU A 605 2.01 -22.57 8.82
C LEU A 605 1.20 -23.85 8.52
N ARG A 606 1.85 -25.01 8.35
CA ARG A 606 1.14 -26.25 8.03
C ARG A 606 0.21 -26.65 9.18
N GLY A 607 -1.08 -26.64 8.87
CA GLY A 607 -2.14 -27.21 9.70
C GLY A 607 -2.38 -28.69 9.38
N ALA A 608 -3.66 -29.05 9.27
CA ALA A 608 -4.04 -30.44 9.03
C ALA A 608 -3.54 -30.93 7.66
N LYS A 609 -2.85 -32.07 7.64
CA LYS A 609 -2.54 -32.79 6.40
C LYS A 609 -3.83 -33.41 5.86
N ARG A 610 -4.32 -32.90 4.72
CA ARG A 610 -5.58 -33.32 4.08
C ARG A 610 -5.42 -34.56 3.24
N LEU A 611 -4.25 -34.74 2.63
CA LEU A 611 -3.97 -35.87 1.75
C LEU A 611 -2.48 -36.25 1.79
N SER A 612 -2.23 -37.55 1.68
CA SER A 612 -0.92 -38.10 1.31
C SER A 612 -1.16 -39.35 0.47
N LEU A 613 -0.67 -39.35 -0.77
CA LEU A 613 -0.74 -40.51 -1.65
C LEU A 613 0.56 -40.72 -2.40
N ARG A 614 0.78 -41.96 -2.83
CA ARG A 614 1.95 -42.36 -3.63
C ARG A 614 1.58 -43.43 -4.65
N GLY A 615 2.20 -43.35 -5.83
CA GLY A 615 2.09 -44.34 -6.90
C GLY A 615 0.65 -44.63 -7.32
N LYS A 616 -0.12 -43.58 -7.61
CA LYS A 616 -1.53 -43.68 -8.03
C LYS A 616 -1.69 -43.35 -9.49
N SER A 617 -2.53 -44.10 -10.20
CA SER A 617 -3.02 -43.67 -11.52
C SER A 617 -3.85 -42.39 -11.40
N LEU A 618 -4.02 -41.68 -12.51
CA LEU A 618 -4.87 -40.48 -12.59
C LEU A 618 -6.26 -40.70 -11.95
N ALA A 619 -6.93 -41.80 -12.32
CA ALA A 619 -8.27 -42.11 -11.81
C ALA A 619 -8.29 -42.38 -10.30
N GLU A 620 -7.33 -43.14 -9.77
CA GLU A 620 -7.23 -43.41 -8.34
C GLU A 620 -6.91 -42.15 -7.53
N ALA A 621 -6.03 -41.28 -8.04
CA ALA A 621 -5.71 -40.01 -7.39
C ALA A 621 -6.96 -39.11 -7.29
N ASN A 622 -7.73 -38.99 -8.36
CA ASN A 622 -8.94 -38.17 -8.37
C ASN A 622 -10.08 -38.72 -7.49
N VAL A 623 -10.16 -40.04 -7.30
CA VAL A 623 -11.09 -40.63 -6.31
C VAL A 623 -10.72 -40.18 -4.89
N LEU A 624 -9.44 -40.11 -4.57
CA LEU A 624 -8.96 -39.69 -3.24
C LEU A 624 -9.07 -38.17 -3.03
N LEU A 625 -8.99 -37.37 -4.09
CA LEU A 625 -9.09 -35.91 -4.04
C LEU A 625 -10.51 -35.38 -3.91
N LYS A 626 -11.53 -36.19 -4.23
CA LYS A 626 -12.92 -35.75 -4.34
C LYS A 626 -13.43 -34.96 -3.13
N ASP A 627 -12.99 -35.33 -1.93
CA ASP A 627 -13.44 -34.70 -0.67
C ASP A 627 -12.41 -33.70 -0.11
N VAL A 628 -11.29 -33.46 -0.81
CA VAL A 628 -10.32 -32.44 -0.45
C VAL A 628 -10.82 -31.09 -0.96
N GLN A 629 -11.09 -30.19 -0.02
CA GLN A 629 -11.54 -28.83 -0.28
C GLN A 629 -10.71 -27.85 0.55
N GLY A 630 -10.38 -26.69 -0.04
CA GLY A 630 -9.74 -25.59 0.66
C GLY A 630 -9.33 -24.46 -0.29
N ASP A 631 -9.18 -23.26 0.27
CA ASP A 631 -8.67 -22.06 -0.39
C ASP A 631 -7.35 -21.56 0.21
N MET A 632 -6.86 -22.18 1.28
CA MET A 632 -5.55 -21.93 1.87
C MET A 632 -4.80 -23.25 2.01
N LEU A 633 -4.05 -23.63 0.97
CA LEU A 633 -3.41 -24.93 0.85
C LEU A 633 -1.95 -24.83 0.42
N GLU A 634 -1.12 -25.70 0.98
CA GLU A 634 0.17 -26.08 0.39
C GLU A 634 0.01 -27.45 -0.26
N ILE A 635 0.45 -27.59 -1.52
CA ILE A 635 0.35 -28.81 -2.31
C ILE A 635 1.74 -29.15 -2.86
N GLN A 636 2.25 -30.32 -2.52
CA GLN A 636 3.46 -30.89 -3.13
C GLN A 636 3.06 -32.05 -4.03
N LEU A 637 3.36 -31.95 -5.33
CA LEU A 637 2.89 -32.87 -6.36
C LEU A 637 4.05 -33.31 -7.25
N GLU A 638 4.18 -34.62 -7.46
CA GLU A 638 5.10 -35.19 -8.45
C GLU A 638 4.33 -36.09 -9.43
N ILE A 639 4.42 -35.74 -10.72
CA ILE A 639 3.78 -36.48 -11.81
C ILE A 639 4.86 -37.05 -12.73
N GLU A 640 4.80 -38.36 -12.95
CA GLU A 640 5.49 -39.02 -14.05
C GLU A 640 4.53 -39.03 -15.25
N PRO A 641 4.84 -38.29 -16.34
CA PRO A 641 3.87 -38.00 -17.40
C PRO A 641 3.46 -39.23 -18.22
N GLY A 642 4.25 -40.30 -18.23
CA GLY A 642 3.92 -41.53 -18.97
C GLY A 642 3.71 -41.27 -20.45
N SER A 643 2.48 -41.48 -20.94
CA SER A 643 2.08 -41.17 -22.33
C SER A 643 1.33 -39.84 -22.47
N ALA A 644 1.12 -39.10 -21.38
CA ALA A 644 0.39 -37.84 -21.40
C ALA A 644 1.24 -36.74 -22.06
N ALA A 645 0.65 -36.04 -23.04
CA ALA A 645 1.28 -34.88 -23.67
C ALA A 645 1.26 -33.65 -22.75
N GLN A 646 0.25 -33.57 -21.89
CA GLN A 646 0.08 -32.51 -20.91
C GLN A 646 -0.38 -33.13 -19.59
N CYS A 647 0.11 -32.59 -18.47
CA CYS A 647 -0.27 -33.05 -17.14
C CYS A 647 -0.21 -31.93 -16.11
N GLY A 648 -1.06 -31.99 -15.08
CA GLY A 648 -1.15 -30.91 -14.11
C GLY A 648 -2.27 -31.10 -13.09
N ILE A 649 -2.76 -29.98 -12.58
CA ILE A 649 -3.77 -29.91 -11.53
C ILE A 649 -4.70 -28.72 -11.76
N LYS A 650 -5.99 -28.95 -11.56
CA LYS A 650 -6.99 -27.91 -11.42
C LYS A 650 -7.15 -27.55 -9.96
N ILE A 651 -7.21 -26.26 -9.69
CA ILE A 651 -7.40 -25.67 -8.37
C ILE A 651 -8.58 -24.71 -8.40
N ARG A 652 -9.12 -24.40 -7.22
CA ARG A 652 -10.32 -23.57 -7.07
C ARG A 652 -11.46 -24.02 -7.99
N ARG A 653 -11.67 -25.34 -8.03
CA ARG A 653 -12.66 -25.97 -8.91
C ARG A 653 -14.02 -26.02 -8.21
N SER A 654 -15.08 -25.51 -8.85
CA SER A 654 -16.46 -25.72 -8.38
C SER A 654 -16.90 -27.18 -8.56
N PRO A 655 -17.89 -27.70 -7.81
CA PRO A 655 -18.30 -29.11 -7.90
C PRO A 655 -18.68 -29.56 -9.31
N ASP A 656 -19.34 -28.68 -10.07
CA ASP A 656 -19.75 -28.88 -11.46
C ASP A 656 -18.66 -28.57 -12.50
N GLY A 657 -17.54 -27.97 -12.10
CA GLY A 657 -16.45 -27.56 -12.99
C GLY A 657 -16.78 -26.33 -13.85
N GLU A 658 -17.77 -25.54 -13.43
CA GLU A 658 -18.06 -24.22 -14.03
C GLU A 658 -16.91 -23.24 -13.81
N GLU A 659 -16.39 -23.17 -12.58
CA GLU A 659 -15.17 -22.44 -12.25
C GLU A 659 -14.02 -23.42 -12.01
N GLU A 660 -12.85 -23.14 -12.59
CA GLU A 660 -11.58 -23.85 -12.37
C GLU A 660 -10.39 -23.00 -12.86
N THR A 661 -9.24 -23.15 -12.21
CA THR A 661 -7.94 -22.70 -12.72
C THR A 661 -7.07 -23.92 -12.98
N LEU A 662 -6.58 -24.12 -14.20
CA LEU A 662 -5.78 -25.28 -14.57
C LEU A 662 -4.30 -24.90 -14.66
N LEU A 663 -3.47 -25.41 -13.76
CA LEU A 663 -2.01 -25.33 -13.82
C LEU A 663 -1.47 -26.63 -14.42
N TYR A 664 -0.69 -26.54 -15.50
CA TYR A 664 -0.22 -27.72 -16.22
C TYR A 664 1.13 -27.53 -16.91
N TYR A 665 1.79 -28.64 -17.18
CA TYR A 665 2.98 -28.71 -17.99
C TYR A 665 2.66 -29.33 -19.35
N ASP A 666 3.11 -28.68 -20.42
CA ASP A 666 3.14 -29.25 -21.77
C ASP A 666 4.49 -29.91 -22.01
N VAL A 667 4.48 -31.23 -22.14
CA VAL A 667 5.68 -32.05 -22.31
C VAL A 667 6.30 -31.85 -23.70
N ASN A 668 5.49 -31.59 -24.72
CA ASN A 668 5.96 -31.46 -26.09
C ASN A 668 6.61 -30.09 -26.32
N GLU A 669 6.00 -29.04 -25.78
CA GLU A 669 6.48 -27.66 -25.93
C GLU A 669 7.46 -27.24 -24.82
N ALA A 670 7.60 -28.07 -23.77
CA ALA A 670 8.39 -27.77 -22.57
C ALA A 670 7.98 -26.44 -21.91
N MET A 671 6.68 -26.28 -21.65
CA MET A 671 6.08 -25.06 -21.10
C MET A 671 5.30 -25.35 -19.82
N LEU A 672 5.52 -24.54 -18.78
CA LEU A 672 4.65 -24.48 -17.60
C LEU A 672 3.60 -23.38 -17.83
N LEU A 673 2.33 -23.73 -17.72
CA LEU A 673 1.19 -22.91 -18.12
C LEU A 673 0.10 -22.90 -17.05
N VAL A 674 -0.64 -21.80 -16.96
CA VAL A 674 -1.90 -21.71 -16.23
C VAL A 674 -3.01 -21.19 -17.14
N ASP A 675 -4.13 -21.91 -17.17
CA ASP A 675 -5.36 -21.51 -17.85
C ASP A 675 -6.36 -20.97 -16.84
N ARG A 676 -6.67 -19.68 -16.98
CA ARG A 676 -7.59 -18.90 -16.15
C ARG A 676 -8.91 -18.60 -16.86
N THR A 677 -9.16 -19.17 -18.04
CA THR A 677 -10.38 -18.87 -18.83
C THR A 677 -11.68 -19.21 -18.11
N LYS A 678 -11.62 -20.08 -17.11
CA LYS A 678 -12.74 -20.44 -16.22
C LYS A 678 -12.49 -20.10 -14.76
N THR A 679 -11.53 -19.24 -14.44
CA THR A 679 -11.20 -18.97 -13.03
C THR A 679 -12.35 -18.30 -12.27
N THR A 680 -13.22 -17.59 -13.00
CA THR A 680 -14.30 -16.79 -12.41
C THR A 680 -15.50 -16.67 -13.34
N THR A 681 -16.67 -16.59 -12.71
CA THR A 681 -17.98 -16.26 -13.28
C THR A 681 -18.43 -14.87 -12.85
N HIS A 682 -17.66 -14.18 -12.00
CA HIS A 682 -18.01 -12.85 -11.51
C HIS A 682 -17.95 -11.84 -12.67
N PRO A 683 -19.05 -11.14 -12.99
CA PRO A 683 -19.15 -10.33 -14.22
C PRO A 683 -18.23 -9.10 -14.23
N GLY A 684 -17.79 -8.63 -13.06
CA GLY A 684 -16.86 -7.52 -12.93
C GLY A 684 -15.37 -7.91 -13.01
N GLU A 685 -15.05 -9.20 -12.88
CA GLU A 685 -13.67 -9.69 -12.85
C GLU A 685 -13.13 -9.86 -14.27
N LYS A 686 -11.86 -9.50 -14.48
CA LYS A 686 -11.21 -9.53 -15.81
C LYS A 686 -10.13 -10.58 -15.93
N CYS A 687 -9.74 -11.18 -14.81
CA CYS A 687 -8.81 -12.29 -14.73
C CYS A 687 -9.23 -13.44 -15.68
N SER A 688 -8.48 -13.65 -16.76
CA SER A 688 -8.77 -14.65 -17.79
C SER A 688 -7.55 -14.93 -18.67
N GLY A 689 -7.67 -15.88 -19.60
CA GLY A 689 -6.62 -16.23 -20.56
C GLY A 689 -5.66 -17.32 -20.07
N VAL A 690 -4.69 -17.65 -20.93
CA VAL A 690 -3.63 -18.63 -20.64
C VAL A 690 -2.30 -17.90 -20.60
N GLN A 691 -1.52 -18.11 -19.54
CA GLN A 691 -0.18 -17.55 -19.38
C GLN A 691 0.81 -18.63 -18.96
N GLY A 692 2.10 -18.34 -19.08
CA GLY A 692 3.16 -19.27 -18.73
C GLY A 692 4.38 -19.12 -19.62
N GLY A 693 5.34 -20.03 -19.46
CA GLY A 693 6.65 -19.90 -20.09
C GLY A 693 7.46 -21.17 -20.07
N LYS A 694 8.65 -21.08 -20.65
CA LYS A 694 9.53 -22.22 -20.91
C LYS A 694 10.05 -22.84 -19.61
N LEU A 695 9.91 -24.17 -19.51
CA LEU A 695 10.45 -25.01 -18.45
C LEU A 695 11.01 -26.31 -19.04
N GLU A 696 12.33 -26.41 -19.14
CA GLU A 696 13.00 -27.59 -19.69
C GLU A 696 13.22 -28.67 -18.61
N LEU A 697 12.56 -29.82 -18.80
CA LEU A 697 12.64 -31.00 -17.92
C LEU A 697 13.13 -32.24 -18.70
N PRO A 698 14.43 -32.36 -19.03
CA PRO A 698 14.93 -33.41 -19.91
C PRO A 698 14.86 -34.80 -19.26
N GLY A 699 13.73 -35.48 -19.43
CA GLY A 699 13.46 -36.81 -18.85
C GLY A 699 13.19 -36.80 -17.35
N GLU A 700 12.91 -35.63 -16.78
CA GLU A 700 12.54 -35.48 -15.36
C GLU A 700 11.02 -35.53 -15.17
N ASN A 701 10.60 -35.98 -13.99
CA ASN A 701 9.20 -35.85 -13.56
C ASN A 701 8.86 -34.37 -13.33
N LEU A 702 7.60 -34.01 -13.57
CA LEU A 702 7.10 -32.71 -13.16
C LEU A 702 6.95 -32.71 -11.64
N LYS A 703 7.65 -31.80 -10.96
CA LYS A 703 7.50 -31.55 -9.52
C LYS A 703 6.95 -30.15 -9.34
N LEU A 704 5.79 -30.04 -8.71
CA LEU A 704 5.16 -28.77 -8.37
C LEU A 704 5.09 -28.63 -6.85
N HIS A 705 5.59 -27.52 -6.34
CA HIS A 705 5.30 -27.04 -4.99
C HIS A 705 4.38 -25.84 -5.13
N ILE A 706 3.11 -26.00 -4.78
CA ILE A 706 2.06 -25.01 -5.03
C ILE A 706 1.57 -24.46 -3.70
N TYR A 707 1.45 -23.15 -3.62
CA TYR A 707 0.82 -22.42 -2.54
C TYR A 707 -0.43 -21.74 -3.09
N LEU A 708 -1.59 -22.09 -2.53
CA LEU A 708 -2.89 -21.52 -2.85
C LEU A 708 -3.39 -20.72 -1.65
N ASP A 709 -3.52 -19.41 -1.79
CA ASP A 709 -3.91 -18.50 -0.71
C ASP A 709 -5.03 -17.54 -1.16
N ARG A 710 -6.27 -18.05 -1.08
CA ARG A 710 -7.51 -17.41 -1.52
C ARG A 710 -7.50 -17.01 -2.98
N SER A 711 -6.92 -15.84 -3.29
CA SER A 711 -6.74 -15.32 -4.65
C SER A 711 -5.34 -15.45 -5.21
N MET A 712 -4.39 -15.95 -4.44
CA MET A 712 -3.01 -16.16 -4.87
C MET A 712 -2.75 -17.63 -5.20
N VAL A 713 -2.03 -17.86 -6.30
CA VAL A 713 -1.48 -19.16 -6.65
C VAL A 713 -0.02 -18.95 -7.05
N GLU A 714 0.89 -19.53 -6.29
CA GLU A 714 2.32 -19.59 -6.64
C GLU A 714 2.74 -21.04 -6.78
N ALA A 715 3.31 -21.39 -7.93
CA ALA A 715 3.77 -22.74 -8.23
C ALA A 715 5.26 -22.76 -8.59
N TYR A 716 6.05 -23.51 -7.81
CA TYR A 716 7.48 -23.67 -8.04
C TYR A 716 7.74 -25.03 -8.68
N ALA A 717 8.24 -25.01 -9.90
CA ALA A 717 8.42 -26.19 -10.71
C ALA A 717 9.88 -26.65 -10.72
N ASN A 718 10.12 -27.86 -10.23
CA ASN A 718 11.45 -28.53 -10.18
C ASN A 718 12.57 -27.70 -9.51
N GLY A 719 12.22 -26.66 -8.74
CA GLY A 719 13.18 -25.70 -8.18
C GLY A 719 13.91 -24.86 -9.24
N LEU A 720 13.29 -24.63 -10.40
CA LEU A 720 13.88 -23.96 -11.57
C LEU A 720 13.14 -22.70 -12.01
N LYS A 721 11.81 -22.71 -11.93
CA LYS A 721 10.93 -21.58 -12.31
C LYS A 721 9.78 -21.50 -11.34
N SER A 722 9.32 -20.29 -11.06
CA SER A 722 8.02 -20.06 -10.45
C SER A 722 6.98 -19.71 -11.52
N LEU A 723 5.71 -19.87 -11.19
CA LEU A 723 4.57 -19.31 -11.91
C LEU A 723 3.63 -18.71 -10.86
N THR A 724 3.53 -17.38 -10.86
CA THR A 724 2.67 -16.61 -9.97
C THR A 724 1.42 -16.18 -10.71
N THR A 725 0.25 -16.33 -10.10
CA THR A 725 -0.99 -15.86 -10.70
C THR A 725 -2.08 -15.50 -9.70
N ARG A 726 -2.99 -14.63 -10.13
CA ARG A 726 -4.22 -14.29 -9.40
C ARG A 726 -5.38 -15.14 -9.88
N VAL A 727 -6.25 -15.49 -8.95
CA VAL A 727 -7.53 -16.18 -9.17
C VAL A 727 -8.61 -15.52 -8.33
N TYR A 728 -9.76 -15.17 -8.90
CA TYR A 728 -10.85 -14.54 -8.14
C TYR A 728 -12.18 -15.24 -8.40
N PRO A 729 -12.37 -16.48 -7.91
CA PRO A 729 -13.61 -17.22 -8.14
C PRO A 729 -14.83 -16.46 -7.65
N GLY A 730 -15.87 -16.39 -8.47
CA GLY A 730 -17.14 -15.76 -8.12
C GLY A 730 -17.95 -16.64 -7.16
N ARG A 731 -17.79 -17.96 -7.25
CA ARG A 731 -18.51 -18.92 -6.42
C ARG A 731 -17.72 -19.26 -5.15
N GLN A 732 -18.40 -19.23 -4.02
CA GLN A 732 -17.81 -19.59 -2.72
C GLN A 732 -17.50 -21.09 -2.59
N ASP A 733 -18.15 -21.95 -3.40
CA ASP A 733 -17.95 -23.40 -3.38
C ASP A 733 -16.83 -23.88 -4.33
N ALA A 734 -16.11 -22.95 -4.98
CA ALA A 734 -14.94 -23.22 -5.82
C ALA A 734 -13.69 -23.61 -5.00
N LEU A 735 -13.78 -24.72 -4.27
CA LEU A 735 -12.77 -25.16 -3.29
C LEU A 735 -12.08 -26.48 -3.66
N GLY A 736 -12.51 -27.12 -4.76
CA GLY A 736 -12.04 -28.45 -5.15
C GLY A 736 -10.71 -28.46 -5.89
N LEU A 737 -10.12 -29.66 -5.95
CA LEU A 737 -8.90 -29.99 -6.68
C LEU A 737 -9.14 -31.17 -7.62
N GLU A 738 -8.47 -31.22 -8.76
CA GLU A 738 -8.53 -32.35 -9.71
C GLU A 738 -7.18 -32.50 -10.43
N ILE A 739 -6.55 -33.67 -10.37
CA ILE A 739 -5.39 -33.97 -11.23
C ILE A 739 -5.90 -34.12 -12.67
N TRP A 740 -5.16 -33.55 -13.61
CA TRP A 740 -5.53 -33.50 -15.01
C TRP A 740 -4.38 -33.97 -15.92
N GLY A 741 -4.72 -34.58 -17.05
CA GLY A 741 -3.73 -34.89 -18.09
C GLY A 741 -4.33 -35.53 -19.35
N THR A 742 -3.58 -35.47 -20.45
CA THR A 742 -4.01 -35.92 -21.79
C THR A 742 -3.40 -37.29 -22.17
N GLY A 743 -3.53 -38.28 -21.27
CA GLY A 743 -3.03 -39.64 -21.48
C GLY A 743 -2.90 -40.41 -20.18
N GLU A 744 -2.20 -41.55 -20.20
CA GLU A 744 -1.86 -42.27 -18.99
C GLU A 744 -0.68 -41.59 -18.29
N LEU A 745 -0.87 -41.24 -17.01
CA LEU A 745 0.16 -40.69 -16.13
C LEU A 745 0.14 -41.40 -14.78
N LEU A 746 1.25 -41.26 -14.04
CA LEU A 746 1.39 -41.77 -12.69
C LEU A 746 1.65 -40.61 -11.73
N VAL A 747 0.75 -40.41 -10.77
CA VAL A 747 1.00 -39.52 -9.63
C VAL A 747 1.95 -40.23 -8.67
N LYS A 748 3.22 -39.86 -8.72
CA LYS A 748 4.29 -40.48 -7.93
C LYS A 748 4.10 -40.20 -6.44
N SER A 749 3.79 -38.95 -6.13
CA SER A 749 3.41 -38.50 -4.80
C SER A 749 2.56 -37.25 -4.85
N MET A 750 1.67 -37.12 -3.88
CA MET A 750 0.98 -35.86 -3.60
C MET A 750 0.79 -35.73 -2.09
N GLU A 751 1.15 -34.58 -1.54
CA GLU A 751 0.86 -34.19 -0.16
C GLU A 751 0.15 -32.84 -0.15
N ILE A 752 -0.86 -32.70 0.72
CA ILE A 752 -1.66 -31.47 0.84
C ILE A 752 -1.82 -31.12 2.31
N TRP A 753 -1.54 -29.87 2.66
CA TRP A 753 -1.77 -29.31 3.99
C TRP A 753 -2.71 -28.11 3.90
N GLU A 754 -3.58 -27.97 4.87
CA GLU A 754 -4.17 -26.67 5.19
C GLU A 754 -3.06 -25.73 5.68
N MET A 755 -3.15 -24.46 5.32
CA MET A 755 -2.21 -23.42 5.77
C MET A 755 -2.90 -22.49 6.76
N GLN A 756 -2.15 -22.02 7.76
CA GLN A 756 -2.59 -21.00 8.72
C GLN A 756 -2.26 -19.60 8.20
N SER A 757 -2.94 -18.59 8.75
CA SER A 757 -2.65 -17.19 8.46
C SER A 757 -1.34 -16.76 9.14
N ILE A 758 -0.66 -15.77 8.54
CA ILE A 758 0.54 -15.12 9.09
C ILE A 758 0.23 -13.99 10.10
N TRP A 759 -1.06 -13.69 10.32
CA TRP A 759 -1.55 -12.55 11.11
C TRP A 759 -2.08 -12.94 12.48
#